data_AF-A0AAU8K6L7-F1
#
_entry.id   AF-A0AAU8K6L7-F1
#
_cell.length_a   1.000
_cell.length_b   1.000
_cell.length_c   1.000
_cell.angle_alpha   90.00
_cell.angle_beta   90.00
_cell.angle_gamma   90.00
#
_symmetry.space_group_name_H-M   'P 1'
#
loop_
_entity.id
_entity.type
_entity.pdbx_description
1 polymer ?
#
loop_
_entity_poly.entity_id
_entity_poly.type
_entity_poly.pdbx_seq_one_letter_code
_entity_poly.pdbx_strand_id
1 'polypeptide(L)'
;MSLLGPYQDSGYRDERYLVERADGKAILLTRLLYVTATHIATPCDPQRAAEKISAELGKRLTPEALAYVIETKLRPMGIVASAHGPTTPPESAQGPEELLALSMRSTVAPPWLVQVIAGMFAPLFIPPLIVTVLVSLVVMDWWLFARWGIHPALQQVINQPLLMLLVFALMVLSLGFHECGHAAGCRYGGARPGAIGAGLYLFMPAFYTNVNDAYRLGRAGRLRTDLGGVYFNAIFALAAAVGYRMTGFAPLALVVVLSHTEILQQLMPLVRLDGYLILGDLVGVPNLAAMIRPILAHLLPGRRHRRRTSRAAALRPSARAAVTAWVLLIVPALLTCLILMVTRMPAIIGSLKRGEQAQFTALTAALDTASFSRFLVACVSIVVLALPFAGLSAFAVRVVIGIARATRARLARRHAFAVFAALRPAQQPAPAVQPTPDPRPQRILVLSCTPQAGATTTARTLAQTLATHGTHRVTTLDVVRLVQNTTRHLHHSDTPPTTATSWWQGDREHYRTAQRHLLGQLDHHHDVVILHAGPSSSPDTIRDLLPEIGRLILVTPVADAAHHVAATLNWLAHNGRTALAQRAVIAVIGTTPDAGHNPPLPHPATVPVPWDSVLELEENPSLDRLAPTTRQAFTDLATATQTSP
;
A
#
# COMPACT_ATOMS: atom_id res chain seq x y z
N MET A 1 5.05 8.92 -17.72
CA MET A 1 5.01 7.47 -17.41
C MET A 1 5.33 6.71 -18.69
N SER A 2 5.93 5.52 -18.58
CA SER A 2 6.16 4.62 -19.72
C SER A 2 5.38 3.33 -19.53
N LEU A 3 4.68 2.86 -20.57
CA LEU A 3 3.90 1.63 -20.55
C LEU A 3 4.79 0.49 -21.06
N LEU A 4 5.12 -0.46 -20.19
CA LEU A 4 6.13 -1.49 -20.49
C LEU A 4 5.52 -2.82 -20.96
N GLY A 5 4.21 -3.01 -20.80
CA GLY A 5 3.48 -4.18 -21.31
C GLY A 5 3.23 -5.27 -20.27
N PRO A 6 2.90 -6.51 -20.67
CA PRO A 6 2.59 -7.60 -19.76
C PRO A 6 3.83 -8.09 -19.01
N TYR A 7 3.68 -8.40 -17.71
CA TYR A 7 4.73 -8.99 -16.90
C TYR A 7 4.79 -10.50 -17.11
N GLN A 8 5.87 -10.95 -17.74
CA GLN A 8 6.05 -12.36 -18.11
C GLN A 8 6.32 -13.25 -16.89
N ASP A 9 5.79 -14.48 -16.95
CA ASP A 9 5.96 -15.55 -15.95
C ASP A 9 5.46 -15.19 -14.53
N SER A 10 4.41 -14.38 -14.46
CA SER A 10 3.76 -13.92 -13.23
C SER A 10 3.28 -15.08 -12.33
N GLY A 11 3.56 -14.97 -11.04
CA GLY A 11 3.05 -15.85 -9.99
C GLY A 11 1.59 -15.57 -9.59
N TYR A 12 0.97 -14.55 -10.19
CA TYR A 12 -0.46 -14.24 -10.01
C TYR A 12 -1.34 -15.09 -10.93
N ARG A 13 -2.59 -15.32 -10.50
CA ARG A 13 -3.62 -16.00 -11.32
C ARG A 13 -4.03 -15.14 -12.50
N ASP A 14 -4.25 -13.85 -12.24
CA ASP A 14 -4.57 -12.88 -13.26
C ASP A 14 -3.30 -12.30 -13.88
N GLU A 15 -3.38 -11.97 -15.17
CA GLU A 15 -2.33 -11.24 -15.86
C GLU A 15 -2.07 -9.88 -15.20
N ARG A 16 -0.79 -9.53 -15.12
CA ARG A 16 -0.32 -8.27 -14.57
C ARG A 16 0.48 -7.52 -15.62
N TYR A 17 0.40 -6.20 -15.57
CA TYR A 17 0.99 -5.31 -16.55
C TYR A 17 1.92 -4.33 -15.83
N LEU A 18 3.04 -4.01 -16.48
CA LEU A 18 4.11 -3.19 -15.93
C LEU A 18 4.00 -1.75 -16.46
N VAL A 19 4.08 -0.79 -15.55
CA VAL A 19 4.12 0.64 -15.85
C VAL A 19 5.26 1.28 -15.10
N GLU A 20 6.06 2.10 -15.78
CA GLU A 20 7.10 2.90 -15.18
C GLU A 20 6.58 4.31 -14.89
N ARG A 21 6.70 4.72 -13.63
CA ARG A 21 6.36 6.08 -13.19
C ARG A 21 7.44 7.08 -13.60
N ALA A 22 7.10 8.37 -13.52
CA ALA A 22 8.03 9.45 -13.84
C ALA A 22 9.27 9.50 -12.93
N ASP A 23 9.21 8.87 -11.75
CA ASP A 23 10.34 8.71 -10.81
C ASP A 23 11.22 7.49 -11.13
N GLY A 24 10.99 6.82 -12.27
CA GLY A 24 11.75 5.64 -12.71
C GLY A 24 11.39 4.35 -11.96
N LYS A 25 10.36 4.34 -11.10
CA LYS A 25 9.90 3.13 -10.41
C LYS A 25 8.89 2.35 -11.25
N ALA A 26 9.10 1.05 -11.38
CA ALA A 26 8.16 0.14 -12.02
C ALA A 26 7.05 -0.30 -11.04
N ILE A 27 5.80 -0.29 -11.49
CA ILE A 27 4.62 -0.72 -10.74
C ILE A 27 3.86 -1.77 -11.55
N LEU A 28 3.34 -2.78 -10.85
CA LEU A 28 2.44 -3.77 -11.42
C LEU A 28 0.97 -3.41 -11.23
N LEU A 29 0.26 -3.37 -12.34
CA LEU A 29 -1.16 -3.06 -12.44
C LEU A 29 -1.96 -4.29 -12.86
N THR A 30 -3.25 -4.30 -12.51
CA THR A 30 -4.22 -5.21 -13.11
C THR A 30 -4.56 -4.76 -14.52
N ARG A 31 -5.11 -5.66 -15.34
CA ARG A 31 -5.55 -5.34 -16.70
C ARG A 31 -6.44 -4.11 -16.79
N LEU A 32 -7.44 -3.99 -15.89
CA LEU A 32 -8.31 -2.82 -15.80
C LEU A 32 -7.50 -1.52 -15.64
N LEU A 33 -6.62 -1.47 -14.64
CA LEU A 33 -5.84 -0.27 -14.35
C LEU A 33 -4.85 0.08 -15.46
N TYR A 34 -4.28 -0.92 -16.13
CA TYR A 34 -3.36 -0.72 -17.24
C TYR A 34 -4.06 -0.16 -18.49
N VAL A 35 -5.18 -0.77 -18.90
CA VAL A 35 -5.98 -0.28 -20.03
C VAL A 35 -6.48 1.13 -19.74
N THR A 36 -6.99 1.38 -18.52
CA THR A 36 -7.39 2.72 -18.09
C THR A 36 -6.23 3.72 -18.17
N ALA A 37 -5.05 3.39 -17.67
CA ALA A 37 -3.87 4.26 -17.76
C ALA A 37 -3.44 4.53 -19.22
N THR A 38 -3.59 3.55 -20.10
CA THR A 38 -3.24 3.66 -21.53
C THR A 38 -4.14 4.65 -22.25
N HIS A 39 -5.45 4.59 -22.02
CA HIS A 39 -6.41 5.49 -22.67
C HIS A 39 -6.44 6.90 -22.06
N ILE A 40 -6.01 7.08 -20.81
CA ILE A 40 -5.90 8.40 -20.15
C ILE A 40 -4.61 9.12 -20.55
N ALA A 41 -3.59 8.41 -21.04
CA ALA A 41 -2.35 9.03 -21.50
C ALA A 41 -2.57 10.01 -22.67
N THR A 42 -3.68 9.87 -23.40
CA THR A 42 -4.09 10.78 -24.48
C THR A 42 -5.27 11.63 -24.00
N PRO A 43 -5.29 12.96 -24.23
CA PRO A 43 -6.44 13.79 -23.91
C PRO A 43 -7.68 13.28 -24.66
N CYS A 44 -8.68 12.80 -23.92
CA CYS A 44 -9.94 12.33 -24.47
C CYS A 44 -11.09 12.70 -23.52
N ASP A 45 -12.26 12.92 -24.11
CA ASP A 45 -13.52 13.07 -23.38
C ASP A 45 -13.76 11.82 -22.50
N PRO A 46 -14.04 11.97 -21.19
CA PRO A 46 -14.27 10.85 -20.26
C PRO A 46 -15.34 9.86 -20.75
N GLN A 47 -16.34 10.31 -21.50
CA GLN A 47 -17.39 9.45 -22.02
C GLN A 47 -16.87 8.52 -23.12
N ARG A 48 -16.14 9.10 -24.08
CA ARG A 48 -15.48 8.36 -25.17
C ARG A 48 -14.34 7.46 -24.67
N ALA A 49 -13.67 7.86 -23.60
CA ALA A 49 -12.66 7.04 -22.92
C ALA A 49 -13.31 5.83 -22.23
N ALA A 50 -14.42 6.02 -21.52
CA ALA A 50 -15.16 4.94 -20.87
C ALA A 50 -15.68 3.91 -21.89
N GLU A 51 -16.18 4.35 -23.05
CA GLU A 51 -16.62 3.46 -24.14
C GLU A 51 -15.48 2.63 -24.72
N LYS A 52 -14.34 3.25 -25.06
CA LYS A 52 -13.17 2.54 -25.58
C LYS A 52 -12.61 1.52 -24.58
N ILE A 53 -12.48 1.93 -23.31
CA ILE A 53 -12.04 1.07 -22.21
C ILE A 53 -13.03 -0.11 -22.05
N SER A 54 -14.33 0.15 -22.12
CA SER A 54 -15.37 -0.88 -22.01
C SER A 54 -15.31 -1.90 -23.15
N ALA A 55 -15.07 -1.43 -24.38
CA ALA A 55 -14.92 -2.28 -25.56
C ALA A 55 -13.70 -3.20 -25.44
N GLU A 56 -12.56 -2.69 -24.97
CA GLU A 56 -11.32 -3.46 -24.83
C GLU A 56 -11.33 -4.45 -23.65
N LEU A 57 -12.01 -4.10 -22.55
CA LEU A 57 -12.15 -4.98 -21.38
C LEU A 57 -13.30 -5.98 -21.49
N GLY A 58 -14.21 -5.81 -22.46
CA GLY A 58 -15.44 -6.59 -22.59
C GLY A 58 -16.41 -6.43 -21.41
N LYS A 59 -16.31 -5.30 -20.67
CA LYS A 59 -17.12 -4.98 -19.48
C LYS A 59 -17.55 -3.52 -19.53
N ARG A 60 -18.82 -3.24 -19.26
CA ARG A 60 -19.32 -1.85 -19.22
C ARG A 60 -18.74 -1.12 -18.02
N LEU A 61 -18.00 -0.04 -18.30
CA LEU A 61 -17.52 0.94 -17.33
C LEU A 61 -18.27 2.25 -17.59
N THR A 62 -18.97 2.78 -16.58
CA THR A 62 -19.61 4.10 -16.71
C THR A 62 -18.57 5.22 -16.55
N PRO A 63 -18.82 6.44 -17.07
CA PRO A 63 -17.93 7.58 -16.89
C PRO A 63 -17.64 7.90 -15.41
N GLU A 64 -18.62 7.71 -14.53
CA GLU A 64 -18.47 7.92 -13.08
C GLU A 64 -17.57 6.86 -12.45
N ALA A 65 -17.72 5.60 -12.86
CA ALA A 65 -16.85 4.51 -12.42
C ALA A 65 -15.41 4.70 -12.91
N LEU A 66 -15.23 5.22 -14.13
CA LEU A 66 -13.92 5.61 -14.66
C LEU A 66 -13.29 6.71 -13.80
N ALA A 67 -14.02 7.80 -13.52
CA ALA A 67 -13.55 8.87 -12.65
C ALA A 67 -13.15 8.35 -11.26
N TYR A 68 -13.95 7.44 -10.69
CA TYR A 68 -13.64 6.81 -9.40
C TYR A 68 -12.33 6.01 -9.44
N VAL A 69 -12.09 5.21 -10.48
CA VAL A 69 -10.86 4.43 -10.64
C VAL A 69 -9.65 5.36 -10.77
N ILE A 70 -9.77 6.45 -11.52
CA ILE A 70 -8.72 7.44 -11.69
C ILE A 70 -8.38 8.07 -10.33
N GLU A 71 -9.38 8.58 -9.62
CA GLU A 71 -9.17 9.34 -8.39
C GLU A 71 -8.76 8.46 -7.20
N THR A 72 -9.31 7.25 -7.11
CA THR A 72 -9.11 6.38 -5.93
C THR A 72 -7.94 5.40 -6.11
N LYS A 73 -7.56 5.07 -7.35
CA LYS A 73 -6.51 4.09 -7.64
C LYS A 73 -5.32 4.72 -8.36
N LEU A 74 -5.51 5.32 -9.53
CA LEU A 74 -4.39 5.76 -10.37
C LEU A 74 -3.68 7.01 -9.84
N ARG A 75 -4.44 7.99 -9.32
CA ARG A 75 -3.90 9.24 -8.76
C ARG A 75 -3.10 9.00 -7.46
N PRO A 76 -3.56 8.21 -6.47
CA PRO A 76 -2.75 7.87 -5.29
C PRO A 76 -1.49 7.08 -5.63
N MET A 77 -1.49 6.34 -6.74
CA MET A 77 -0.32 5.63 -7.25
C MET A 77 0.67 6.54 -7.99
N GLY A 78 0.35 7.83 -8.18
CA GLY A 78 1.22 8.79 -8.87
C GLY A 78 1.40 8.50 -10.36
N ILE A 79 0.41 7.83 -10.97
CA ILE A 79 0.39 7.49 -12.41
C ILE A 79 -0.23 8.61 -13.22
N VAL A 80 -1.23 9.30 -12.66
CA VAL A 80 -1.89 10.47 -13.25
C VAL A 80 -1.47 11.73 -12.49
N ALA A 81 -1.00 12.75 -13.20
CA ALA A 81 -0.64 14.03 -12.60
C ALA A 81 -1.90 14.74 -12.06
N SER A 82 -1.79 15.33 -10.87
CA SER A 82 -2.83 16.23 -10.36
C SER A 82 -2.78 17.56 -11.12
N ALA A 83 -3.92 18.20 -11.30
CA ALA A 83 -4.02 19.54 -11.91
C ALA A 83 -3.35 20.64 -11.07
N HIS A 84 -2.80 20.32 -9.89
CA HIS A 84 -2.21 21.28 -8.94
C HIS A 84 -0.70 21.05 -8.72
N GLY A 85 0.02 20.59 -9.74
CA GLY A 85 1.45 20.30 -9.66
C GLY A 85 1.75 18.91 -9.05
N PRO A 86 3.04 18.55 -8.89
CA PRO A 86 3.43 17.22 -8.46
C PRO A 86 2.97 16.96 -7.02
N THR A 87 1.88 16.20 -6.88
CA THR A 87 1.43 15.67 -5.59
C THR A 87 2.52 14.78 -5.02
N THR A 88 3.07 15.16 -3.88
CA THR A 88 3.79 14.26 -3.00
C THR A 88 2.93 13.01 -2.80
N PRO A 89 3.45 11.79 -3.03
CA PRO A 89 2.66 10.57 -2.88
C PRO A 89 2.12 10.49 -1.45
N PRO A 90 0.88 9.99 -1.26
CA PRO A 90 0.23 9.97 0.04
C PRO A 90 1.08 9.20 1.06
N GLU A 91 1.15 9.75 2.28
CA GLU A 91 1.84 9.22 3.47
C GLU A 91 1.45 7.74 3.79
N SER A 92 0.33 7.25 3.24
CA SER A 92 -0.12 5.85 3.35
C SER A 92 0.68 4.85 2.51
N ALA A 93 1.51 5.30 1.57
CA ALA A 93 2.49 4.47 0.86
C ALA A 93 3.79 4.25 1.67
N GLN A 94 3.94 4.91 2.82
CA GLN A 94 5.05 4.70 3.76
C GLN A 94 4.78 3.45 4.61
N GLY A 95 4.85 2.28 3.97
CA GLY A 95 4.85 1.02 4.69
C GLY A 95 6.15 0.81 5.48
N PRO A 96 6.28 -0.32 6.23
CA PRO A 96 7.56 -0.77 6.79
C PRO A 96 8.70 -0.93 5.76
N GLU A 97 8.40 -0.73 4.47
CA GLU A 97 9.31 -0.72 3.33
C GLU A 97 10.34 0.42 3.37
N GLU A 98 10.06 1.55 4.05
CA GLU A 98 11.05 2.64 4.19
C GLU A 98 12.21 2.28 5.12
N LEU A 99 12.01 1.37 6.09
CA LEU A 99 13.09 0.96 7.00
C LEU A 99 14.16 0.13 6.31
N LEU A 100 13.77 -0.63 5.28
CA LEU A 100 14.67 -1.45 4.45
C LEU A 100 14.98 -0.80 3.09
N ALA A 101 14.63 0.48 2.93
CA ALA A 101 14.95 1.23 1.73
C ALA A 101 16.36 1.82 1.84
N LEU A 102 17.10 1.76 0.74
CA LEU A 102 18.40 2.41 0.63
C LEU A 102 18.25 3.93 0.80
N SER A 103 18.97 4.50 1.77
CA SER A 103 18.98 5.93 2.10
C SER A 103 20.30 6.58 1.68
N MET A 104 20.35 7.92 1.62
CA MET A 104 21.54 8.70 1.23
C MET A 104 22.17 8.22 -0.09
N ARG A 105 21.36 8.18 -1.16
CA ARG A 105 21.80 7.66 -2.46
C ARG A 105 22.68 8.69 -3.16
N SER A 106 23.87 8.26 -3.56
CA SER A 106 24.74 8.98 -4.48
C SER A 106 24.94 8.15 -5.74
N THR A 107 25.17 8.81 -6.88
CA THR A 107 25.53 8.16 -8.13
C THR A 107 27.05 8.05 -8.21
N VAL A 108 27.56 6.84 -8.39
CA VAL A 108 29.00 6.56 -8.49
C VAL A 108 29.42 6.48 -9.95
N ALA A 109 28.66 5.74 -10.77
CA ALA A 109 28.87 5.66 -12.21
C ALA A 109 27.59 6.06 -12.95
N PRO A 110 27.66 7.06 -13.86
CA PRO A 110 26.51 7.50 -14.64
C PRO A 110 26.05 6.42 -15.63
N PRO A 111 24.78 6.43 -16.10
CA PRO A 111 24.22 5.38 -16.95
C PRO A 111 25.02 5.10 -18.23
N TRP A 112 25.59 6.12 -18.88
CA TRP A 112 26.38 5.94 -20.10
C TRP A 112 27.62 5.06 -19.85
N LEU A 113 28.32 5.28 -18.74
CA LEU A 113 29.51 4.53 -18.37
C LEU A 113 29.14 3.09 -18.02
N VAL A 114 28.05 2.92 -17.26
CA VAL A 114 27.53 1.59 -16.91
C VAL A 114 27.14 0.81 -18.16
N GLN A 115 26.54 1.44 -19.17
CA GLN A 115 26.19 0.78 -20.42
C GLN A 115 27.41 0.30 -21.21
N VAL A 116 28.50 1.07 -21.20
CA VAL A 116 29.78 0.68 -21.81
C VAL A 116 30.38 -0.51 -21.07
N ILE A 117 30.52 -0.41 -19.74
CA ILE A 117 31.07 -1.47 -18.88
C ILE A 117 30.24 -2.75 -19.02
N ALA A 118 28.91 -2.64 -18.93
CA ALA A 118 27.99 -3.74 -19.13
C ALA A 118 28.14 -4.37 -20.52
N GLY A 119 28.41 -3.55 -21.55
CA GLY A 119 28.66 -4.03 -22.92
C GLY A 119 29.93 -4.84 -23.04
N MET A 120 31.01 -4.40 -22.39
CA MET A 120 32.28 -5.13 -22.36
C MET A 120 32.14 -6.47 -21.65
N PHE A 121 31.37 -6.53 -20.57
CA PHE A 121 31.20 -7.73 -19.76
C PHE A 121 30.03 -8.63 -20.15
N ALA A 122 29.09 -8.18 -21.00
CA ALA A 122 27.97 -8.99 -21.46
C ALA A 122 28.38 -10.36 -22.05
N PRO A 123 29.49 -10.51 -22.82
CA PRO A 123 29.94 -11.81 -23.31
C PRO A 123 30.24 -12.85 -22.20
N LEU A 124 30.47 -12.43 -20.95
CA LEU A 124 30.66 -13.34 -19.81
C LEU A 124 29.42 -14.20 -19.50
N PHE A 125 28.24 -13.82 -20.05
CA PHE A 125 26.97 -14.52 -19.86
C PHE A 125 26.63 -15.50 -21.00
N ILE A 126 27.55 -15.75 -21.93
CA ILE A 126 27.39 -16.79 -22.94
C ILE A 126 27.45 -18.17 -22.24
N PRO A 127 26.53 -19.12 -22.50
CA PRO A 127 26.40 -20.35 -21.70
C PRO A 127 27.68 -21.18 -21.50
N PRO A 128 28.55 -21.41 -22.51
CA PRO A 128 29.78 -22.16 -22.32
C PRO A 128 30.71 -21.50 -21.29
N LEU A 129 30.80 -20.16 -21.30
CA LEU A 129 31.67 -19.42 -20.40
C LEU A 129 31.15 -19.45 -18.95
N ILE A 130 29.83 -19.37 -18.76
CA ILE A 130 29.21 -19.59 -17.45
C ILE A 130 29.58 -20.98 -16.91
N VAL A 131 29.43 -22.02 -17.75
CA VAL A 131 29.77 -23.39 -17.34
C VAL A 131 31.26 -23.50 -17.02
N THR A 132 32.15 -22.91 -17.83
CA THR A 132 33.59 -22.88 -17.54
C THR A 132 33.87 -22.23 -16.19
N VAL A 133 33.32 -21.05 -15.92
CA VAL A 133 33.53 -20.34 -14.64
C VAL A 133 33.03 -21.17 -13.46
N LEU A 134 31.83 -21.76 -13.54
CA LEU A 134 31.28 -22.58 -12.47
C LEU A 134 32.09 -23.86 -12.22
N VAL A 135 32.52 -24.55 -13.29
CA VAL A 135 33.39 -25.73 -13.17
C VAL A 135 34.74 -25.34 -12.58
N SER A 136 35.34 -24.24 -13.04
CA SER A 136 36.59 -23.71 -12.48
C SER A 136 36.46 -23.38 -11.00
N LEU A 137 35.33 -22.80 -10.58
CA LEU A 137 35.07 -22.49 -9.17
C LEU A 137 35.05 -23.77 -8.32
N VAL A 138 34.30 -24.79 -8.76
CA VAL A 138 34.21 -26.07 -8.04
C VAL A 138 35.58 -26.76 -7.96
N VAL A 139 36.35 -26.76 -9.05
CA VAL A 139 37.71 -27.32 -9.07
C VAL A 139 38.65 -26.56 -8.14
N MET A 140 38.57 -25.23 -8.15
CA MET A 140 39.35 -24.36 -7.27
C MET A 140 38.99 -24.61 -5.80
N ASP A 141 37.71 -24.70 -5.46
CA ASP A 141 37.26 -24.98 -4.09
C ASP A 141 37.73 -26.34 -3.62
N TRP A 142 37.56 -27.38 -4.45
CA TRP A 142 38.07 -28.71 -4.13
C TRP A 142 39.58 -28.68 -3.88
N TRP A 143 40.35 -28.00 -4.74
CA TRP A 143 41.79 -27.85 -4.56
C TRP A 143 42.14 -27.11 -3.26
N LEU A 144 41.44 -26.01 -2.96
CA LEU A 144 41.67 -25.19 -1.77
C LEU A 144 41.39 -25.99 -0.48
N PHE A 145 40.26 -26.72 -0.41
CA PHE A 145 39.88 -27.50 0.76
C PHE A 145 40.68 -28.81 0.91
N ALA A 146 41.07 -29.45 -0.19
CA ALA A 146 41.78 -30.74 -0.14
C ALA A 146 43.28 -30.59 0.16
N ARG A 147 43.89 -29.46 -0.21
CA ARG A 147 45.35 -29.29 -0.15
C ARG A 147 45.81 -28.23 0.84
N TRP A 148 44.91 -27.41 1.38
CA TRP A 148 45.33 -26.14 1.95
C TRP A 148 44.69 -25.82 3.31
N GLY A 149 45.54 -25.50 4.28
CA GLY A 149 45.11 -24.91 5.55
C GLY A 149 45.03 -23.40 5.41
N ILE A 150 43.88 -22.81 5.67
CA ILE A 150 43.64 -21.35 5.59
C ILE A 150 44.34 -20.59 6.75
N HIS A 151 44.71 -21.33 7.80
CA HIS A 151 45.23 -20.79 9.07
C HIS A 151 46.51 -19.92 8.96
N PRO A 152 47.59 -20.32 8.26
CA PRO A 152 48.81 -19.51 8.20
C PRO A 152 48.62 -18.20 7.42
N ALA A 153 47.86 -18.21 6.33
CA ALA A 153 47.53 -17.01 5.57
C ALA A 153 46.70 -16.01 6.41
N LEU A 154 45.73 -16.53 7.16
CA LEU A 154 44.91 -15.72 8.07
C LEU A 154 45.75 -15.03 9.16
N GLN A 155 46.64 -15.77 9.81
CA GLN A 155 47.53 -15.23 10.84
C GLN A 155 48.46 -14.15 10.29
N GLN A 156 49.02 -14.35 9.09
CA GLN A 156 49.88 -13.35 8.46
C GLN A 156 49.14 -12.04 8.18
N VAL A 157 47.93 -12.10 7.64
CA VAL A 157 47.16 -10.88 7.30
C VAL A 157 46.70 -10.14 8.56
N ILE A 158 46.24 -10.86 9.59
CA ILE A 158 45.81 -10.25 10.87
C ILE A 158 46.97 -9.52 11.54
N ASN A 159 48.19 -10.09 11.49
CA ASN A 159 49.36 -9.52 12.14
C ASN A 159 50.06 -8.43 11.32
N GLN A 160 49.64 -8.20 10.06
CA GLN A 160 50.21 -7.18 9.18
C GLN A 160 49.15 -6.14 8.78
N PRO A 161 49.12 -4.97 9.46
CA PRO A 161 48.07 -3.97 9.29
C PRO A 161 47.86 -3.53 7.82
N LEU A 162 48.94 -3.35 7.06
CA LEU A 162 48.89 -2.95 5.66
C LEU A 162 48.23 -4.02 4.76
N LEU A 163 48.47 -5.30 5.03
CA LEU A 163 47.83 -6.39 4.28
C LEU A 163 46.34 -6.46 4.56
N MET A 164 45.92 -6.16 5.79
CA MET A 164 44.50 -6.09 6.14
C MET A 164 43.78 -4.95 5.40
N LEU A 165 44.42 -3.77 5.27
CA LEU A 165 43.89 -2.68 4.44
C LEU A 165 43.78 -3.07 2.97
N LEU A 166 44.77 -3.79 2.45
CA LEU A 166 44.74 -4.27 1.07
C LEU A 166 43.57 -5.24 0.85
N VAL A 167 43.37 -6.21 1.75
CA VAL A 167 42.21 -7.11 1.68
C VAL A 167 40.91 -6.33 1.75
N PHE A 168 40.78 -5.37 2.67
CA PHE A 168 39.60 -4.52 2.74
C PHE A 168 39.34 -3.76 1.43
N ALA A 169 40.37 -3.16 0.83
CA ALA A 169 40.26 -2.46 -0.45
C ALA A 169 39.85 -3.41 -1.59
N LEU A 170 40.39 -4.62 -1.63
CA LEU A 170 40.01 -5.65 -2.60
C LEU A 170 38.56 -6.10 -2.42
N MET A 171 38.06 -6.21 -1.18
CA MET A 171 36.65 -6.53 -0.93
C MET A 171 35.72 -5.38 -1.35
N VAL A 172 36.10 -4.13 -1.14
CA VAL A 172 35.34 -2.98 -1.66
C VAL A 172 35.31 -2.98 -3.19
N LEU A 173 36.42 -3.35 -3.83
CA LEU A 173 36.48 -3.52 -5.29
C LEU A 173 35.58 -4.67 -5.76
N SER A 174 35.57 -5.80 -5.04
CA SER A 174 34.66 -6.93 -5.28
C SER A 174 33.20 -6.48 -5.29
N LEU A 175 32.78 -5.68 -4.29
CA LEU A 175 31.42 -5.14 -4.22
C LEU A 175 31.08 -4.22 -5.41
N GLY A 176 32.03 -3.42 -5.91
CA GLY A 176 31.82 -2.64 -7.13
C GLY A 176 31.74 -3.50 -8.40
N PHE A 177 32.54 -4.56 -8.46
CA PHE A 177 32.54 -5.52 -9.56
C PHE A 177 31.26 -6.39 -9.58
N HIS A 178 30.73 -6.72 -8.41
CA HIS A 178 29.42 -7.35 -8.22
C HIS A 178 28.31 -6.57 -8.94
N GLU A 179 28.23 -5.25 -8.72
CA GLU A 179 27.26 -4.38 -9.38
C GLU A 179 27.40 -4.37 -10.91
N CYS A 180 28.64 -4.45 -11.41
CA CYS A 180 28.90 -4.60 -12.84
C CYS A 180 28.30 -5.90 -13.39
N GLY A 181 28.25 -6.96 -12.58
CA GLY A 181 27.63 -8.23 -12.92
C GLY A 181 26.12 -8.14 -13.16
N HIS A 182 25.38 -7.44 -12.29
CA HIS A 182 23.95 -7.18 -12.53
C HIS A 182 23.73 -6.35 -13.80
N ALA A 183 24.52 -5.30 -13.98
CA ALA A 183 24.44 -4.45 -15.17
C ALA A 183 24.72 -5.22 -16.47
N ALA A 184 25.75 -6.07 -16.47
CA ALA A 184 26.12 -6.91 -17.61
C ALA A 184 25.06 -8.00 -17.89
N GLY A 185 24.52 -8.64 -16.85
CA GLY A 185 23.44 -9.64 -16.98
C GLY A 185 22.16 -9.03 -17.54
N CYS A 186 21.80 -7.83 -17.08
CA CYS A 186 20.68 -7.03 -17.58
C CYS A 186 20.85 -6.71 -19.08
N ARG A 187 22.04 -6.23 -19.45
CA ARG A 187 22.36 -5.90 -20.85
C ARG A 187 22.35 -7.12 -21.75
N TYR A 188 22.96 -8.23 -21.33
CA TYR A 188 22.95 -9.47 -22.10
C TYR A 188 21.52 -9.99 -22.34
N GLY A 189 20.62 -9.80 -21.36
CA GLY A 189 19.21 -10.12 -21.50
C GLY A 189 18.43 -9.23 -22.49
N GLY A 190 19.03 -8.14 -22.98
CA GLY A 190 18.40 -7.19 -23.89
C GLY A 190 17.76 -5.97 -23.21
N ALA A 191 17.87 -5.85 -21.89
CA ALA A 191 17.42 -4.68 -21.14
C ALA A 191 18.54 -3.63 -21.00
N ARG A 192 18.18 -2.40 -20.62
CA ARG A 192 19.12 -1.29 -20.47
C ARG A 192 19.44 -1.05 -18.98
N PRO A 193 20.68 -1.33 -18.52
CA PRO A 193 21.07 -0.99 -17.16
C PRO A 193 21.12 0.53 -16.97
N GLY A 194 20.72 0.99 -15.78
CA GLY A 194 20.79 2.38 -15.35
C GLY A 194 22.12 2.72 -14.68
N ALA A 195 22.10 3.68 -13.74
CA ALA A 195 23.29 4.08 -13.00
C ALA A 195 23.68 3.06 -11.91
N ILE A 196 24.97 3.00 -11.59
CA ILE A 196 25.50 2.37 -10.37
C ILE A 196 25.71 3.47 -9.34
N GLY A 197 25.22 3.25 -8.12
CA GLY A 197 25.34 4.19 -7.03
C GLY A 197 25.84 3.55 -5.76
N ALA A 198 26.02 4.39 -4.74
CA ALA A 198 26.29 3.98 -3.37
C ALA A 198 25.24 4.61 -2.45
N GLY A 199 24.94 3.94 -1.35
CA GLY A 199 24.08 4.48 -0.31
C GLY A 199 24.22 3.72 1.00
N LEU A 200 23.37 4.05 1.95
CA LEU A 200 23.30 3.37 3.25
C LEU A 200 22.10 2.44 3.26
N TYR A 201 22.38 1.13 3.30
CA TYR A 201 21.37 0.10 3.54
C TYR A 201 21.30 -0.17 5.05
N LEU A 202 20.20 0.25 5.68
CA LEU A 202 20.10 0.42 7.13
C LEU A 202 21.17 1.39 7.64
N PHE A 203 22.37 0.87 7.89
CA PHE A 203 23.53 1.63 8.33
C PHE A 203 24.85 1.21 7.68
N MET A 204 24.83 0.16 6.86
CA MET A 204 26.02 -0.30 6.17
C MET A 204 26.12 0.39 4.81
N PRO A 205 27.30 0.85 4.41
CA PRO A 205 27.52 1.29 3.04
C PRO A 205 27.28 0.12 2.10
N ALA A 206 26.53 0.36 1.03
CA ALA A 206 26.23 -0.61 -0.01
C ALA A 206 26.26 0.07 -1.37
N PHE A 207 26.81 -0.61 -2.36
CA PHE A 207 26.58 -0.25 -3.75
C PHE A 207 25.20 -0.76 -4.19
N TYR A 208 24.69 -0.19 -5.29
CA TYR A 208 23.48 -0.66 -5.93
C TYR A 208 23.51 -0.34 -7.42
N THR A 209 22.93 -1.23 -8.22
CA THR A 209 22.71 -1.01 -9.65
C THR A 209 21.24 -0.81 -9.94
N ASN A 210 20.90 0.23 -10.70
CA ASN A 210 19.54 0.37 -11.21
C ASN A 210 19.33 -0.59 -12.39
N VAL A 211 18.60 -1.69 -12.15
CA VAL A 211 18.20 -2.67 -13.17
C VAL A 211 16.68 -2.72 -13.38
N ASN A 212 15.96 -1.63 -13.15
CA ASN A 212 14.49 -1.62 -13.28
C ASN A 212 13.98 -2.06 -14.66
N ASP A 213 14.72 -1.79 -15.74
CA ASP A 213 14.35 -2.21 -17.10
C ASP A 213 14.37 -3.74 -17.26
N ALA A 214 15.06 -4.48 -16.38
CA ALA A 214 15.09 -5.94 -16.39
C ALA A 214 13.70 -6.56 -16.15
N TYR A 215 12.77 -5.87 -15.49
CA TYR A 215 11.39 -6.37 -15.29
C TYR A 215 10.62 -6.61 -16.61
N ARG A 216 11.10 -6.08 -17.74
CA ARG A 216 10.55 -6.34 -19.08
C ARG A 216 10.98 -7.69 -19.66
N LEU A 217 12.05 -8.26 -19.12
CA LEU A 217 12.57 -9.55 -19.54
C LEU A 217 11.70 -10.68 -19.00
N GLY A 218 11.70 -11.83 -19.68
CA GLY A 218 11.14 -13.09 -19.15
C GLY A 218 11.91 -13.59 -17.92
N ARG A 219 11.40 -14.62 -17.24
CA ARG A 219 11.98 -15.13 -15.99
C ARG A 219 13.48 -15.41 -16.08
N ALA A 220 13.94 -16.05 -17.16
CA ALA A 220 15.35 -16.38 -17.34
C ALA A 220 16.24 -15.12 -17.48
N GLY A 221 15.73 -14.05 -18.11
CA GLY A 221 16.47 -12.79 -18.24
C GLY A 221 16.59 -12.05 -16.90
N ARG A 222 15.52 -12.06 -16.10
CA ARG A 222 15.54 -11.46 -14.76
C ARG A 222 16.44 -12.24 -13.80
N LEU A 223 16.33 -13.57 -13.76
CA LEU A 223 17.21 -14.41 -12.95
C LEU A 223 18.69 -14.26 -13.32
N ARG A 224 19.02 -14.12 -14.62
CA ARG A 224 20.39 -13.82 -15.03
C ARG A 224 20.88 -12.48 -14.49
N THR A 225 20.01 -11.47 -14.49
CA THR A 225 20.32 -10.14 -13.96
C THR A 225 20.58 -10.23 -12.45
N ASP A 226 19.67 -10.88 -11.71
CA ASP A 226 19.78 -11.02 -10.25
C ASP A 226 20.95 -11.91 -9.81
N LEU A 227 21.28 -12.96 -10.55
CA LEU A 227 22.46 -13.79 -10.29
C LEU A 227 23.78 -13.14 -10.75
N GLY A 228 23.70 -12.04 -11.51
CA GLY A 228 24.86 -11.40 -12.13
C GLY A 228 25.91 -10.97 -11.11
N GLY A 229 25.49 -10.39 -9.98
CA GLY A 229 26.40 -9.98 -8.92
C GLY A 229 27.13 -11.16 -8.28
N VAL A 230 26.40 -12.19 -7.85
CA VAL A 230 26.98 -13.44 -7.32
C VAL A 230 27.94 -14.11 -8.31
N TYR A 231 27.59 -14.11 -9.60
CA TYR A 231 28.45 -14.65 -10.66
C TYR A 231 29.77 -13.86 -10.78
N PHE A 232 29.73 -12.54 -10.63
CA PHE A 232 30.92 -11.70 -10.69
C PHE A 232 31.79 -11.84 -9.44
N ASN A 233 31.18 -12.07 -8.28
CA ASN A 233 31.93 -12.45 -7.07
C ASN A 233 32.68 -13.77 -7.27
N ALA A 234 32.09 -14.75 -7.96
CA ALA A 234 32.77 -16.00 -8.29
C ALA A 234 33.95 -15.78 -9.26
N ILE A 235 33.79 -14.92 -10.27
CA ILE A 235 34.89 -14.54 -11.18
C ILE A 235 36.01 -13.84 -10.40
N PHE A 236 35.66 -12.94 -9.48
CA PHE A 236 36.63 -12.24 -8.64
C PHE A 236 37.40 -13.21 -7.73
N ALA A 237 36.69 -14.16 -7.11
CA ALA A 237 37.30 -15.22 -6.31
C ALA A 237 38.27 -16.09 -7.14
N LEU A 238 37.88 -16.47 -8.36
CA LEU A 238 38.76 -17.21 -9.28
C LEU A 238 40.01 -16.41 -9.64
N ALA A 239 39.87 -15.12 -9.97
CA ALA A 239 41.00 -14.26 -10.27
C ALA A 239 41.96 -14.13 -9.07
N ALA A 240 41.42 -13.98 -7.86
CA ALA A 240 42.20 -13.97 -6.63
C ALA A 240 42.91 -15.31 -6.39
N ALA A 241 42.24 -16.44 -6.63
CA ALA A 241 42.83 -17.77 -6.48
C ALA A 241 43.95 -18.04 -7.49
N VAL A 242 43.79 -17.63 -8.75
CA VAL A 242 44.86 -17.72 -9.76
C VAL A 242 46.04 -16.84 -9.35
N GLY A 243 45.80 -15.59 -8.97
CA GLY A 243 46.84 -14.68 -8.48
C GLY A 243 47.56 -15.25 -7.26
N TYR A 244 46.80 -15.84 -6.33
CA TYR A 244 47.35 -16.55 -5.16
C TYR A 244 48.23 -17.72 -5.60
N ARG A 245 47.76 -18.56 -6.52
CA ARG A 245 48.50 -19.74 -7.00
C ARG A 245 49.80 -19.38 -7.70
N MET A 246 49.86 -18.23 -8.38
CA MET A 246 51.05 -17.75 -9.08
C MET A 246 52.07 -17.11 -8.14
N THR A 247 51.62 -16.44 -7.07
CA THR A 247 52.48 -15.58 -6.23
C THR A 247 52.72 -16.11 -4.82
N GLY A 248 51.85 -16.99 -4.31
CA GLY A 248 51.79 -17.37 -2.90
C GLY A 248 51.34 -16.24 -1.97
N PHE A 249 50.81 -15.13 -2.49
CA PHE A 249 50.55 -13.92 -1.72
C PHE A 249 49.31 -14.06 -0.80
N ALA A 250 49.57 -14.27 0.50
CA ALA A 250 48.57 -14.60 1.52
C ALA A 250 47.27 -13.75 1.53
N PRO A 251 47.28 -12.43 1.26
CA PRO A 251 46.04 -11.65 1.16
C PRO A 251 45.03 -12.16 0.13
N LEU A 252 45.49 -12.66 -1.01
CA LEU A 252 44.60 -13.14 -2.08
C LEU A 252 43.85 -14.40 -1.65
N ALA A 253 44.50 -15.28 -0.90
CA ALA A 253 43.86 -16.43 -0.29
C ALA A 253 42.73 -16.03 0.68
N LEU A 254 42.95 -15.00 1.50
CA LEU A 254 41.90 -14.49 2.38
C LEU A 254 40.75 -13.86 1.58
N VAL A 255 41.05 -13.15 0.49
CA VAL A 255 40.03 -12.63 -0.43
C VAL A 255 39.15 -13.74 -0.98
N VAL A 256 39.71 -14.88 -1.40
CA VAL A 256 38.91 -16.03 -1.87
C VAL A 256 37.89 -16.48 -0.82
N VAL A 257 38.31 -16.63 0.44
CA VAL A 257 37.43 -17.06 1.55
C VAL A 257 36.35 -16.01 1.84
N LEU A 258 36.73 -14.73 1.84
CA LEU A 258 35.79 -13.63 2.07
C LEU A 258 34.80 -13.47 0.92
N SER A 259 35.21 -13.64 -0.34
CA SER A 259 34.31 -13.64 -1.49
C SER A 259 33.29 -14.77 -1.43
N HIS A 260 33.65 -15.96 -0.94
CA HIS A 260 32.67 -17.03 -0.68
C HIS A 260 31.67 -16.65 0.40
N THR A 261 32.17 -16.01 1.47
CA THR A 261 31.30 -15.51 2.54
C THR A 261 30.34 -14.45 1.99
N GLU A 262 30.80 -13.57 1.11
CA GLU A 262 30.00 -12.57 0.43
C GLU A 262 28.93 -13.22 -0.47
N ILE A 263 29.31 -14.22 -1.28
CA ILE A 263 28.36 -15.01 -2.11
C ILE A 263 27.27 -15.63 -1.25
N LEU A 264 27.64 -16.30 -0.16
CA LEU A 264 26.68 -16.94 0.75
C LEU A 264 25.74 -15.90 1.35
N GLN A 265 26.27 -14.76 1.79
CA GLN A 265 25.47 -13.66 2.33
C GLN A 265 24.47 -13.12 1.31
N GLN A 266 24.91 -12.86 0.08
CA GLN A 266 24.06 -12.33 -0.99
C GLN A 266 22.93 -13.31 -1.37
N LEU A 267 23.21 -14.62 -1.36
CA LEU A 267 22.22 -15.65 -1.65
C LEU A 267 21.20 -15.87 -0.51
N MET A 268 21.43 -15.34 0.69
CA MET A 268 20.46 -15.48 1.80
C MET A 268 19.20 -14.64 1.54
N PRO A 269 17.99 -15.23 1.49
CA PRO A 269 16.75 -14.51 1.20
C PRO A 269 16.14 -13.85 2.45
N LEU A 270 16.98 -13.29 3.34
CA LEU A 270 16.60 -12.69 4.63
C LEU A 270 16.19 -11.22 4.50
N VAL A 271 16.98 -10.43 3.79
CA VAL A 271 16.76 -8.99 3.53
C VAL A 271 16.77 -8.74 2.02
N ARG A 272 16.67 -7.49 1.55
CA ARG A 272 16.66 -7.17 0.10
C ARG A 272 18.07 -7.29 -0.52
N LEU A 273 18.67 -8.48 -0.41
CA LEU A 273 19.85 -8.92 -1.15
C LEU A 273 19.43 -9.72 -2.39
N ASP A 274 20.40 -10.17 -3.17
CA ASP A 274 20.18 -10.91 -4.41
C ASP A 274 19.28 -12.14 -4.21
N GLY A 275 19.51 -12.93 -3.16
CA GLY A 275 18.72 -14.12 -2.84
C GLY A 275 17.22 -13.83 -2.69
N TYR A 276 16.86 -12.64 -2.19
CA TYR A 276 15.48 -12.19 -2.11
C TYR A 276 14.89 -11.83 -3.48
N LEU A 277 15.69 -11.20 -4.35
CA LEU A 277 15.28 -10.85 -5.72
C LEU A 277 15.12 -12.12 -6.57
N ILE A 278 16.12 -13.02 -6.52
CA ILE A 278 16.13 -14.34 -7.16
C ILE A 278 14.89 -15.13 -6.77
N LEU A 279 14.58 -15.21 -5.47
CA LEU A 279 13.38 -15.91 -4.99
C LEU A 279 12.10 -15.24 -5.51
N GLY A 280 12.05 -13.91 -5.53
CA GLY A 280 10.94 -13.14 -6.08
C GLY A 280 10.67 -13.48 -7.55
N ASP A 281 11.73 -13.58 -8.36
CA ASP A 281 11.63 -13.87 -9.79
C ASP A 281 11.38 -15.35 -10.12
N LEU A 282 11.92 -16.27 -9.31
CA LEU A 282 11.57 -17.71 -9.39
C LEU A 282 10.07 -17.92 -9.14
N VAL A 283 9.53 -17.23 -8.12
CA VAL A 283 8.11 -17.30 -7.76
C VAL A 283 7.24 -16.46 -8.71
N GLY A 284 7.81 -15.45 -9.37
CA GLY A 284 7.10 -14.51 -10.22
C GLY A 284 6.26 -13.48 -9.44
N VAL A 285 6.62 -13.22 -8.18
CA VAL A 285 5.94 -12.25 -7.31
C VAL A 285 6.95 -11.21 -6.86
N PRO A 286 7.00 -10.04 -7.50
CA PRO A 286 7.89 -8.98 -7.09
C PRO A 286 7.43 -8.42 -5.74
N ASN A 287 8.41 -8.12 -4.89
CA ASN A 287 8.23 -7.67 -3.51
C ASN A 287 7.51 -8.68 -2.60
N LEU A 288 8.19 -9.79 -2.28
CA LEU A 288 7.73 -10.82 -1.34
C LEU A 288 7.37 -10.26 0.05
N ALA A 289 8.08 -9.21 0.53
CA ALA A 289 7.83 -8.60 1.83
C ALA A 289 6.40 -8.05 1.98
N ALA A 290 5.82 -7.52 0.89
CA ALA A 290 4.43 -7.04 0.89
C ALA A 290 3.40 -8.18 1.10
N MET A 291 3.81 -9.45 0.92
CA MET A 291 2.97 -10.63 1.11
C MET A 291 3.00 -11.19 2.54
N ILE A 292 3.93 -10.75 3.40
CA ILE A 292 4.04 -11.24 4.79
C ILE A 292 2.70 -11.05 5.53
N ARG A 293 2.16 -9.83 5.56
CA ARG A 293 0.90 -9.52 6.27
C ARG A 293 -0.31 -10.25 5.67
N PRO A 294 -0.53 -10.26 4.34
CA PRO A 294 -1.59 -11.07 3.71
C PRO A 294 -1.50 -12.57 4.04
N ILE A 295 -0.31 -13.16 4.02
CA ILE A 295 -0.08 -14.59 4.29
C ILE A 295 -0.33 -14.91 5.76
N LEU A 296 0.23 -14.12 6.69
CA LEU A 296 -0.04 -14.30 8.14
C LEU A 296 -1.53 -14.15 8.45
N ALA A 297 -2.21 -13.19 7.83
CA ALA A 297 -3.66 -13.04 7.97
C ALA A 297 -4.44 -14.22 7.37
N HIS A 298 -3.89 -14.89 6.36
CA HIS A 298 -4.46 -16.10 5.76
C HIS A 298 -4.34 -17.31 6.69
N LEU A 299 -3.23 -17.43 7.42
CA LEU A 299 -2.96 -18.54 8.35
C LEU A 299 -3.79 -18.46 9.65
N LEU A 300 -4.14 -17.26 10.12
CA LEU A 300 -4.90 -17.08 11.37
C LEU A 300 -6.36 -17.63 11.28
N PRO A 301 -6.82 -18.48 12.22
CA PRO A 301 -8.21 -18.97 12.29
C PRO A 301 -9.24 -17.85 12.47
N GLY A 302 -10.48 -18.06 11.99
CA GLY A 302 -11.62 -17.16 12.26
C GLY A 302 -11.84 -15.97 11.29
N ARG A 303 -10.94 -15.73 10.32
CA ARG A 303 -11.06 -14.61 9.36
C ARG A 303 -11.41 -15.06 7.93
N ARG A 304 -12.43 -15.91 7.76
CA ARG A 304 -12.80 -16.52 6.46
C ARG A 304 -13.06 -15.49 5.36
N HIS A 305 -13.75 -14.38 5.66
CA HIS A 305 -14.00 -13.32 4.68
C HIS A 305 -12.70 -12.61 4.24
N ARG A 306 -11.78 -12.35 5.18
CA ARG A 306 -10.46 -11.75 4.91
C ARG A 306 -9.52 -12.68 4.15
N ARG A 307 -9.70 -14.00 4.26
CA ARG A 307 -8.94 -15.01 3.48
C ARG A 307 -9.30 -14.93 1.99
N ARG A 308 -10.59 -14.80 1.66
CA ARG A 308 -11.10 -14.71 0.28
C ARG A 308 -10.70 -13.41 -0.43
N THR A 309 -10.62 -12.29 0.30
CA THR A 309 -10.25 -10.97 -0.25
C THR A 309 -8.77 -10.62 -0.10
N SER A 310 -7.96 -11.50 0.48
CA SER A 310 -6.53 -11.26 0.69
C SER A 310 -5.76 -11.21 -0.63
N ARG A 311 -4.74 -10.33 -0.73
CA ARG A 311 -3.78 -10.33 -1.86
C ARG A 311 -3.15 -11.71 -2.11
N ALA A 312 -3.02 -12.53 -1.06
CA ALA A 312 -2.52 -13.90 -1.16
C ALA A 312 -3.44 -14.85 -1.94
N ALA A 313 -4.76 -14.58 -1.98
CA ALA A 313 -5.70 -15.38 -2.77
C ALA A 313 -5.54 -15.19 -4.28
N ALA A 314 -4.97 -14.05 -4.71
CA ALA A 314 -4.70 -13.76 -6.12
C ALA A 314 -3.46 -14.49 -6.68
N LEU A 315 -2.70 -15.21 -5.83
CA LEU A 315 -1.52 -15.98 -6.24
C LEU A 315 -1.90 -17.36 -6.77
N ARG A 316 -1.08 -17.89 -7.68
CA ARG A 316 -1.14 -19.29 -8.11
C ARG A 316 -0.83 -20.22 -6.90
N PRO A 317 -1.33 -21.46 -6.88
CA PRO A 317 -1.13 -22.36 -5.74
C PRO A 317 0.35 -22.60 -5.39
N SER A 318 1.19 -22.84 -6.39
CA SER A 318 2.64 -23.04 -6.24
C SER A 318 3.34 -21.77 -5.73
N ALA A 319 3.05 -20.62 -6.33
CA ALA A 319 3.59 -19.33 -5.89
C ALA A 319 3.19 -19.04 -4.44
N ARG A 320 1.93 -19.25 -4.08
CA ARG A 320 1.44 -19.09 -2.71
C ARG A 320 2.13 -20.02 -1.73
N ALA A 321 2.34 -21.29 -2.09
CA ALA A 321 3.05 -22.25 -1.25
C ALA A 321 4.50 -21.81 -1.02
N ALA A 322 5.22 -21.42 -2.08
CA ALA A 322 6.58 -20.93 -1.99
C ALA A 322 6.70 -19.66 -1.11
N VAL A 323 5.84 -18.67 -1.32
CA VAL A 323 5.81 -17.45 -0.48
C VAL A 323 5.48 -17.81 0.98
N THR A 324 4.55 -18.74 1.20
CA THR A 324 4.19 -19.18 2.56
C THR A 324 5.37 -19.87 3.25
N ALA A 325 6.06 -20.79 2.57
CA ALA A 325 7.25 -21.46 3.08
C ALA A 325 8.35 -20.45 3.43
N TRP A 326 8.59 -19.48 2.54
CA TRP A 326 9.54 -18.40 2.79
C TRP A 326 9.14 -17.55 4.01
N VAL A 327 7.86 -17.15 4.14
CA VAL A 327 7.38 -16.40 5.33
C VAL A 327 7.56 -17.21 6.61
N LEU A 328 7.25 -18.51 6.58
CA LEU A 328 7.40 -19.40 7.75
C LEU A 328 8.87 -19.65 8.12
N LEU A 329 9.80 -19.53 7.18
CA LEU A 329 11.24 -19.62 7.44
C LEU A 329 11.81 -18.30 7.95
N ILE A 330 11.54 -17.20 7.24
CA ILE A 330 12.18 -15.90 7.46
C ILE A 330 11.62 -15.18 8.68
N VAL A 331 10.32 -15.21 8.95
CA VAL A 331 9.77 -14.48 10.10
C VAL A 331 10.34 -15.00 11.42
N PRO A 332 10.39 -16.32 11.70
CA PRO A 332 11.07 -16.83 12.87
C PRO A 332 12.57 -16.56 12.87
N ALA A 333 13.26 -16.72 11.72
CA ALA A 333 14.69 -16.43 11.64
C ALA A 333 15.01 -14.97 11.99
N LEU A 334 14.27 -14.02 11.43
CA LEU A 334 14.41 -12.59 11.75
C LEU A 334 14.06 -12.30 13.20
N LEU A 335 13.04 -12.96 13.77
CA LEU A 335 12.70 -12.81 15.18
C LEU A 335 13.81 -13.34 16.09
N THR A 336 14.38 -14.50 15.76
CA THR A 336 15.54 -15.07 16.48
C THR A 336 16.75 -14.16 16.35
N CYS A 337 17.08 -13.66 15.15
CA CYS A 337 18.13 -12.68 14.96
C CYS A 337 17.89 -11.41 15.77
N LEU A 338 16.65 -10.92 15.83
CA LEU A 338 16.28 -9.75 16.63
C LEU A 338 16.44 -10.01 18.13
N ILE A 339 15.98 -11.15 18.63
CA ILE A 339 16.15 -11.57 20.02
C ILE A 339 17.63 -11.71 20.37
N LEU A 340 18.41 -12.37 19.52
CA LEU A 340 19.86 -12.52 19.69
C LEU A 340 20.55 -11.15 19.64
N MET A 341 20.16 -10.27 18.73
CA MET A 341 20.71 -8.91 18.63
C MET A 341 20.45 -8.13 19.91
N VAL A 342 19.22 -8.13 20.42
CA VAL A 342 18.83 -7.42 21.65
C VAL A 342 19.54 -8.01 22.88
N THR A 343 19.57 -9.33 23.01
CA THR A 343 20.20 -10.01 24.16
C THR A 343 21.72 -9.88 24.15
N ARG A 344 22.37 -9.89 22.97
CA ARG A 344 23.82 -9.69 22.83
C ARG A 344 24.23 -8.22 22.73
N MET A 345 23.29 -7.29 22.59
CA MET A 345 23.57 -5.85 22.42
C MET A 345 24.52 -5.29 23.48
N PRO A 346 24.38 -5.59 24.79
CA PRO A 346 25.30 -5.06 25.80
C PRO A 346 26.74 -5.56 25.60
N ALA A 347 26.90 -6.83 25.23
CA ALA A 347 28.21 -7.42 24.94
C ALA A 347 28.82 -6.85 23.66
N ILE A 348 28.01 -6.62 22.63
CA ILE A 348 28.43 -6.00 21.36
C ILE A 348 28.88 -4.56 21.63
N ILE A 349 28.09 -3.74 22.32
CA ILE A 349 28.44 -2.36 22.69
C ILE A 349 29.73 -2.33 23.52
N GLY A 350 29.86 -3.22 24.51
CA GLY A 350 31.08 -3.33 25.31
C GLY A 350 32.30 -3.70 24.48
N SER A 351 32.15 -4.62 23.51
CA SER A 351 33.24 -5.04 22.63
C SER A 351 33.64 -3.96 21.64
N LEU A 352 32.67 -3.25 21.07
CA LEU A 352 32.93 -2.14 20.17
C LEU A 352 33.59 -0.96 20.91
N LYS A 353 33.15 -0.61 22.13
CA LYS A 353 33.80 0.42 22.95
C LYS A 353 35.25 0.06 23.29
N ARG A 354 35.50 -1.20 23.69
CA ARG A 354 36.87 -1.69 23.92
C ARG A 354 37.70 -1.66 22.65
N GLY A 355 37.12 -2.05 21.51
CA GLY A 355 37.78 -2.02 20.21
C GLY A 355 38.15 -0.60 19.80
N GLU A 356 37.22 0.35 19.92
CA GLU A 356 37.45 1.77 19.66
C GLU A 356 38.56 2.33 20.56
N GLN A 357 38.50 2.07 21.87
CA GLN A 357 39.54 2.50 22.81
C GLN A 357 40.91 1.89 22.46
N ALA A 358 40.96 0.61 22.10
CA ALA A 358 42.19 -0.04 21.66
C ALA A 358 42.75 0.58 20.37
N GLN A 359 41.90 0.98 19.42
CA GLN A 359 42.35 1.65 18.20
C GLN A 359 42.80 3.10 18.46
N PHE A 360 42.19 3.82 19.40
CA PHE A 360 42.69 5.14 19.82
C PHE A 360 44.07 5.04 20.46
N THR A 361 44.31 4.05 21.32
CA THR A 361 45.65 3.79 21.88
C THR A 361 46.65 3.35 20.79
N ALA A 362 46.21 2.56 19.81
CA ALA A 362 47.04 2.20 18.67
C ALA A 362 47.38 3.42 17.79
N LEU A 363 46.46 4.36 17.65
CA LEU A 363 46.66 5.61 16.92
C LEU A 363 47.71 6.50 17.60
N THR A 364 47.61 6.70 18.91
CA THR A 364 48.61 7.48 19.66
C THR A 364 49.98 6.82 19.62
N ALA A 365 50.05 5.51 19.83
CA ALA A 365 51.32 4.76 19.72
C ALA A 365 51.91 4.79 18.30
N ALA A 366 51.06 4.83 17.26
CA ALA A 366 51.51 4.97 15.88
C ALA A 366 52.12 6.35 15.59
N LEU A 367 51.56 7.41 16.19
CA LEU A 367 52.11 8.76 16.13
C LEU A 367 53.47 8.83 16.85
N ASP A 368 53.57 8.23 18.03
CA ASP A 368 54.82 8.20 18.82
C ASP A 368 55.94 7.42 18.11
N THR A 369 55.57 6.35 17.40
CA THR A 369 56.51 5.52 16.62
C THR A 369 56.70 6.00 15.18
N ALA A 370 56.09 7.13 14.79
CA ALA A 370 56.08 7.68 13.43
C ALA A 370 55.74 6.65 12.33
N SER A 371 54.92 5.64 12.65
CA SER A 371 54.61 4.54 11.73
C SER A 371 53.33 4.80 10.93
N PHE A 372 53.50 5.35 9.73
CA PHE A 372 52.39 5.76 8.84
C PHE A 372 51.38 4.64 8.55
N SER A 373 51.85 3.39 8.37
CA SER A 373 50.98 2.25 8.08
C SER A 373 50.04 1.92 9.25
N ARG A 374 50.56 1.93 10.49
CA ARG A 374 49.74 1.68 11.69
C ARG A 374 48.78 2.82 11.96
N PHE A 375 49.22 4.07 11.71
CA PHE A 375 48.36 5.24 11.79
C PHE A 375 47.16 5.10 10.85
N LEU A 376 47.39 4.79 9.57
CA LEU A 376 46.33 4.67 8.58
C LEU A 376 45.36 3.53 8.90
N VAL A 377 45.87 2.40 9.41
CA VAL A 377 45.03 1.27 9.83
C VAL A 377 44.17 1.64 11.03
N ALA A 378 44.73 2.32 12.03
CA ALA A 378 43.98 2.79 13.19
C ALA A 378 42.89 3.77 12.77
N CYS A 379 43.19 4.74 11.89
CA CYS A 379 42.19 5.68 11.36
C CYS A 379 41.05 4.97 10.63
N VAL A 380 41.36 4.06 9.68
CA VAL A 380 40.35 3.31 8.94
C VAL A 380 39.54 2.42 9.88
N SER A 381 40.20 1.74 10.82
CA SER A 381 39.53 0.87 11.80
C SER A 381 38.59 1.64 12.71
N ILE A 382 38.97 2.84 13.18
CA ILE A 382 38.10 3.73 13.96
C ILE A 382 36.85 4.09 13.15
N VAL A 383 37.01 4.51 11.89
CA VAL A 383 35.87 4.86 11.02
C VAL A 383 34.95 3.65 10.81
N VAL A 384 35.52 2.48 10.48
CA VAL A 384 34.78 1.24 10.26
C VAL A 384 34.05 0.78 11.53
N LEU A 385 34.68 0.89 12.71
CA LEU A 385 34.06 0.54 14.00
C LEU A 385 32.99 1.55 14.43
N ALA A 386 33.10 2.82 14.02
CA ALA A 386 32.12 3.86 14.31
C ALA A 386 30.84 3.72 13.46
N LEU A 387 30.93 3.17 12.24
CA LEU A 387 29.79 3.01 11.33
C LEU A 387 28.64 2.18 11.94
N PRO A 388 28.87 0.98 12.52
CA PRO A 388 27.84 0.23 13.23
C PRO A 388 27.20 0.99 14.40
N PHE A 389 27.95 1.82 15.12
CA PHE A 389 27.42 2.62 16.23
C PHE A 389 26.48 3.72 15.75
N ALA A 390 26.92 4.51 14.77
CA ALA A 390 26.08 5.53 14.13
C ALA A 390 24.82 4.89 13.56
N GLY A 391 25.00 3.71 12.99
CA GLY A 391 23.96 2.89 12.41
C GLY A 391 22.90 2.37 13.35
N LEU A 392 23.33 1.66 14.39
CA LEU A 392 22.46 1.12 15.41
C LEU A 392 21.73 2.24 16.15
N SER A 393 22.41 3.37 16.39
CA SER A 393 21.79 4.56 16.99
C SER A 393 20.70 5.14 16.09
N ALA A 394 20.99 5.33 14.79
CA ALA A 394 20.00 5.81 13.84
C ALA A 394 18.80 4.84 13.70
N PHE A 395 19.06 3.53 13.68
CA PHE A 395 18.03 2.51 13.65
C PHE A 395 17.17 2.54 14.92
N ALA A 396 17.79 2.60 16.10
CA ALA A 396 17.08 2.69 17.38
C ALA A 396 16.19 3.93 17.43
N VAL A 397 16.70 5.10 17.00
CA VAL A 397 15.92 6.34 16.90
C VAL A 397 14.72 6.16 15.96
N ARG A 398 14.91 5.58 14.77
CA ARG A 398 13.82 5.31 13.82
C ARG A 398 12.78 4.35 14.39
N VAL A 399 13.21 3.29 15.09
CA VAL A 399 12.30 2.35 15.76
C VAL A 399 11.52 3.03 16.87
N VAL A 400 12.17 3.83 17.72
CA VAL A 400 11.51 4.60 18.79
C VAL A 400 10.51 5.59 18.21
N ILE A 401 10.88 6.35 17.18
CA ILE A 401 9.97 7.26 16.47
C ILE A 401 8.79 6.48 15.88
N GLY A 402 9.05 5.35 15.23
CA GLY A 402 8.02 4.49 14.64
C GLY A 402 7.04 3.94 15.68
N ILE A 403 7.57 3.43 16.81
CA ILE A 403 6.76 2.98 17.95
C ILE A 403 5.97 4.16 18.52
N ALA A 404 6.61 5.31 18.76
CA ALA A 404 5.95 6.51 19.30
C ALA A 404 4.83 7.01 18.38
N ARG A 405 5.02 7.01 17.06
CA ARG A 405 3.96 7.33 16.08
C ARG A 405 2.84 6.30 16.12
N ALA A 406 3.18 5.01 16.16
CA ALA A 406 2.19 3.93 16.22
C ALA A 406 1.40 3.93 17.53
N THR A 407 2.05 4.19 18.67
CA THR A 407 1.42 4.33 19.97
C THR A 407 0.59 5.60 20.03
N ARG A 408 1.09 6.76 19.59
CA ARG A 408 0.26 7.98 19.45
C ARG A 408 -0.95 7.76 18.55
N ALA A 409 -0.83 7.07 17.43
CA ALA A 409 -1.96 6.76 16.56
C ALA A 409 -2.95 5.75 17.19
N ARG A 410 -2.48 4.85 18.07
CA ARG A 410 -3.34 3.93 18.85
C ARG A 410 -3.98 4.61 20.06
N LEU A 411 -3.23 5.46 20.76
CA LEU A 411 -3.68 6.28 21.88
C LEU A 411 -4.63 7.36 21.40
N ALA A 412 -4.41 8.04 20.28
CA ALA A 412 -5.39 8.93 19.68
C ALA A 412 -6.68 8.18 19.33
N ARG A 413 -6.60 6.97 18.77
CA ARG A 413 -7.76 6.11 18.53
C ARG A 413 -8.44 5.62 19.82
N ARG A 414 -7.68 5.36 20.89
CA ARG A 414 -8.18 4.91 22.20
C ARG A 414 -8.69 6.04 23.08
N HIS A 415 -8.07 7.22 23.08
CA HIS A 415 -8.54 8.45 23.72
C HIS A 415 -9.77 8.97 22.99
N ALA A 416 -9.80 8.92 21.66
CA ALA A 416 -11.04 9.15 20.91
C ALA A 416 -12.15 8.17 21.32
N PHE A 417 -11.83 6.97 21.81
CA PHE A 417 -12.79 5.99 22.30
C PHE A 417 -13.08 6.12 23.82
N ALA A 418 -12.11 6.55 24.63
CA ALA A 418 -12.18 6.63 26.08
C ALA A 418 -12.69 8.00 26.57
N VAL A 419 -12.36 9.10 25.88
CA VAL A 419 -13.07 10.38 26.02
C VAL A 419 -14.53 10.19 25.62
N PHE A 420 -14.81 9.31 24.65
CA PHE A 420 -16.17 8.92 24.29
C PHE A 420 -16.89 8.09 25.36
N ALA A 421 -16.17 7.21 26.07
CA ALA A 421 -16.70 6.43 27.17
C ALA A 421 -16.84 7.23 28.48
N ALA A 422 -15.96 8.21 28.72
CA ALA A 422 -15.93 9.06 29.91
C ALA A 422 -16.83 10.30 29.81
N LEU A 423 -17.15 10.77 28.59
CA LEU A 423 -18.20 11.76 28.33
C LEU A 423 -19.58 11.10 28.19
N ARG A 424 -19.84 9.98 28.88
CA ARG A 424 -21.21 9.60 29.23
C ARG A 424 -21.62 10.56 30.35
N PRO A 425 -22.47 11.58 30.11
CA PRO A 425 -23.02 12.32 31.23
C PRO A 425 -23.90 11.33 32.00
N ALA A 426 -23.77 11.28 33.32
CA ALA A 426 -24.84 10.78 34.16
C ALA A 426 -26.10 11.54 33.75
N GLN A 427 -27.10 10.82 33.22
CA GLN A 427 -28.41 11.39 32.90
C GLN A 427 -29.03 11.88 34.21
N GLN A 428 -28.95 13.19 34.47
CA GLN A 428 -30.05 13.87 35.14
C GLN A 428 -31.14 14.09 34.07
N PRO A 429 -32.40 13.73 34.35
CA PRO A 429 -33.49 13.98 33.42
C PRO A 429 -33.71 15.49 33.35
N ALA A 430 -33.29 16.11 32.24
CA ALA A 430 -33.71 17.47 31.91
C ALA A 430 -35.24 17.47 31.70
N PRO A 431 -35.95 18.53 32.12
CA PRO A 431 -37.40 18.56 32.13
C PRO A 431 -37.96 18.40 30.71
N ALA A 432 -39.05 17.64 30.61
CA ALA A 432 -39.76 17.39 29.38
C ALA A 432 -40.20 18.71 28.73
N VAL A 433 -39.45 19.14 27.71
CA VAL A 433 -39.93 20.15 26.76
C VAL A 433 -40.88 19.41 25.83
N GLN A 434 -42.17 19.62 26.02
CA GLN A 434 -43.20 19.22 25.06
C GLN A 434 -42.90 19.91 23.73
N PRO A 435 -42.77 19.19 22.60
CA PRO A 435 -42.61 19.83 21.31
C PRO A 435 -43.93 20.49 20.92
N THR A 436 -43.90 21.82 20.76
CA THR A 436 -44.92 22.52 19.99
C THR A 436 -44.90 22.00 18.55
N PRO A 437 -46.06 21.78 17.91
CA PRO A 437 -46.10 21.32 16.52
C PRO A 437 -45.72 22.48 15.60
N ASP A 438 -44.49 22.48 15.08
CA ASP A 438 -44.05 23.42 14.05
C ASP A 438 -44.62 22.97 12.68
N PRO A 439 -45.41 23.79 11.97
CA PRO A 439 -46.09 23.41 10.73
C PRO A 439 -45.16 23.49 9.51
N ARG A 440 -43.94 22.96 9.64
CA ARG A 440 -42.99 22.91 8.53
C ARG A 440 -43.14 21.61 7.73
N PRO A 441 -42.98 21.64 6.40
CA PRO A 441 -43.02 20.44 5.58
C PRO A 441 -41.99 19.40 6.03
N GLN A 442 -42.36 18.12 5.94
CA GLN A 442 -41.53 17.03 6.44
C GLN A 442 -40.40 16.74 5.47
N ARG A 443 -39.19 17.17 5.82
CA ARG A 443 -37.96 16.82 5.09
C ARG A 443 -37.42 15.49 5.61
N ILE A 444 -37.40 14.49 4.72
CA ILE A 444 -36.96 13.12 5.00
C ILE A 444 -35.63 12.89 4.29
N LEU A 445 -34.61 12.42 5.01
CA LEU A 445 -33.34 12.01 4.41
C LEU A 445 -33.24 10.48 4.36
N VAL A 446 -33.11 9.91 3.16
CA VAL A 446 -32.81 8.50 2.92
C VAL A 446 -31.30 8.35 2.74
N LEU A 447 -30.66 7.72 3.72
CA LEU A 447 -29.22 7.55 3.79
C LEU A 447 -28.85 6.07 3.67
N SER A 448 -27.99 5.77 2.70
CA SER A 448 -27.44 4.43 2.52
C SER A 448 -26.33 4.16 3.54
N CYS A 449 -26.47 3.12 4.36
CA CYS A 449 -25.42 2.68 5.28
C CYS A 449 -24.26 1.97 4.55
N THR A 450 -24.50 1.48 3.33
CA THR A 450 -23.47 0.93 2.44
C THR A 450 -23.64 1.46 1.02
N PRO A 451 -22.59 1.55 0.19
CA PRO A 451 -22.69 2.03 -1.19
C PRO A 451 -23.68 1.25 -2.09
N GLN A 452 -24.05 0.04 -1.70
CA GLN A 452 -24.90 -0.89 -2.46
C GLN A 452 -26.33 -1.01 -1.91
N ALA A 453 -26.70 -0.30 -0.84
CA ALA A 453 -28.00 -0.47 -0.19
C ALA A 453 -29.19 0.18 -0.93
N GLY A 454 -29.02 0.71 -2.14
CA GLY A 454 -30.17 1.13 -2.96
C GLY A 454 -30.97 2.34 -2.44
N ALA A 455 -30.36 3.28 -1.71
CA ALA A 455 -31.06 4.45 -1.15
C ALA A 455 -31.85 5.30 -2.16
N THR A 456 -31.40 5.35 -3.42
CA THR A 456 -32.11 6.07 -4.50
C THR A 456 -33.41 5.36 -4.87
N THR A 457 -33.35 4.04 -5.07
CA THR A 457 -34.52 3.20 -5.33
C THR A 457 -35.50 3.26 -4.16
N THR A 458 -35.02 3.13 -2.92
CA THR A 458 -35.86 3.24 -1.72
C THR A 458 -36.56 4.59 -1.62
N ALA A 459 -35.85 5.69 -1.88
CA ALA A 459 -36.43 7.03 -1.83
C ALA A 459 -37.53 7.25 -2.88
N ARG A 460 -37.30 6.78 -4.12
CA ARG A 460 -38.29 6.90 -5.20
C ARG A 460 -39.51 6.02 -4.97
N THR A 461 -39.33 4.77 -4.57
CA THR A 461 -40.44 3.86 -4.25
C THR A 461 -41.25 4.36 -3.07
N LEU A 462 -40.59 4.88 -2.02
CA LEU A 462 -41.26 5.51 -0.88
C LEU A 462 -42.06 6.75 -1.31
N ALA A 463 -41.50 7.60 -2.18
CA ALA A 463 -42.20 8.78 -2.69
C ALA A 463 -43.46 8.41 -3.47
N GLN A 464 -43.38 7.41 -4.35
CA GLN A 464 -44.55 6.89 -5.07
C GLN A 464 -45.59 6.36 -4.09
N THR A 465 -45.18 5.59 -3.08
CA THR A 465 -46.08 5.01 -2.06
C THR A 465 -46.80 6.10 -1.24
N LEU A 466 -46.08 7.15 -0.84
CA LEU A 466 -46.63 8.28 -0.12
C LEU A 466 -47.59 9.10 -0.99
N ALA A 467 -47.29 9.26 -2.28
CA ALA A 467 -48.16 9.95 -3.22
C ALA A 467 -49.44 9.16 -3.57
N THR A 468 -49.40 7.83 -3.52
CA THR A 468 -50.58 6.98 -3.79
C THR A 468 -51.48 6.80 -2.57
N HIS A 469 -50.93 6.80 -1.36
CA HIS A 469 -51.68 6.54 -0.13
C HIS A 469 -51.98 7.79 0.72
N GLY A 470 -51.37 8.94 0.41
CA GLY A 470 -51.60 10.20 1.12
C GLY A 470 -52.03 11.34 0.19
N THR A 471 -52.64 12.39 0.75
CA THR A 471 -52.96 13.64 0.03
C THR A 471 -51.75 14.57 -0.13
N HIS A 472 -50.54 14.05 0.04
CA HIS A 472 -49.31 14.84 0.12
C HIS A 472 -48.70 15.06 -1.27
N ARG A 473 -48.28 16.29 -1.55
CA ARG A 473 -47.39 16.59 -2.66
C ARG A 473 -45.97 16.19 -2.28
N VAL A 474 -45.48 15.09 -2.85
CA VAL A 474 -44.15 14.54 -2.53
C VAL A 474 -43.17 14.80 -3.67
N THR A 475 -41.94 15.20 -3.33
CA THR A 475 -40.84 15.28 -4.29
C THR A 475 -39.60 14.55 -3.80
N THR A 476 -38.79 14.05 -4.75
CA THR A 476 -37.50 13.42 -4.46
C THR A 476 -36.38 14.27 -5.01
N LEU A 477 -35.32 14.45 -4.22
CA LEU A 477 -34.15 15.23 -4.63
C LEU A 477 -32.86 14.51 -4.26
N ASP A 478 -32.02 14.29 -5.26
CA ASP A 478 -30.66 13.78 -5.06
C ASP A 478 -29.80 14.86 -4.39
N VAL A 479 -29.11 14.51 -3.30
CA VAL A 479 -28.16 15.41 -2.61
C VAL A 479 -27.10 15.96 -3.56
N VAL A 480 -26.66 15.17 -4.56
CA VAL A 480 -25.70 15.64 -5.58
C VAL A 480 -26.33 16.71 -6.48
N ARG A 481 -27.60 16.53 -6.88
CA ARG A 481 -28.34 17.55 -7.66
C ARG A 481 -28.59 18.81 -6.84
N LEU A 482 -28.89 18.68 -5.55
CA LEU A 482 -29.04 19.84 -4.65
C LEU A 482 -27.75 20.66 -4.60
N VAL A 483 -26.60 19.99 -4.47
CA VAL A 483 -25.28 20.62 -4.49
C VAL A 483 -25.04 21.35 -5.81
N GLN A 484 -25.29 20.68 -6.95
CA GLN A 484 -25.13 21.27 -8.28
C GLN A 484 -26.03 22.49 -8.51
N ASN A 485 -27.28 22.45 -8.03
CA ASN A 485 -28.23 23.55 -8.15
C ASN A 485 -27.84 24.73 -7.23
N THR A 486 -27.32 24.44 -6.04
CA THR A 486 -26.81 25.47 -5.11
C THR A 486 -25.61 26.18 -5.73
N THR A 487 -24.68 25.43 -6.33
CA THR A 487 -23.51 26.00 -6.99
C THR A 487 -23.92 26.84 -8.21
N ARG A 488 -24.89 26.40 -9.01
CA ARG A 488 -25.47 27.20 -10.11
C ARG A 488 -26.10 28.50 -9.61
N HIS A 489 -26.85 28.45 -8.52
CA HIS A 489 -27.49 29.61 -7.93
C HIS A 489 -26.47 30.64 -7.40
N LEU A 490 -25.36 30.18 -6.82
CA LEU A 490 -24.33 31.07 -6.27
C LEU A 490 -23.40 31.68 -7.33
N HIS A 491 -23.17 31.01 -8.46
CA HIS A 491 -22.13 31.40 -9.41
C HIS A 491 -22.62 31.77 -10.81
N HIS A 492 -23.93 31.74 -11.09
CA HIS A 492 -24.49 32.03 -12.42
C HIS A 492 -23.73 31.35 -13.58
N SER A 493 -23.21 30.14 -13.36
CA SER A 493 -22.37 29.41 -14.33
C SER A 493 -23.08 28.18 -14.88
N ASP A 494 -23.08 28.01 -16.20
CA ASP A 494 -23.80 26.93 -16.89
C ASP A 494 -23.14 25.54 -16.75
N THR A 495 -21.91 25.48 -16.23
CA THR A 495 -21.16 24.24 -16.02
C THR A 495 -20.90 23.99 -14.54
N PRO A 496 -21.75 23.24 -13.82
CA PRO A 496 -21.51 22.93 -12.42
C PRO A 496 -20.34 21.94 -12.27
N PRO A 497 -19.41 22.15 -11.33
CA PRO A 497 -18.38 21.17 -11.02
C PRO A 497 -19.01 19.87 -10.51
N THR A 498 -18.51 18.73 -11.01
CA THR A 498 -19.02 17.39 -10.70
C THR A 498 -18.73 16.92 -9.28
N THR A 499 -17.86 17.61 -8.53
CA THR A 499 -17.50 17.27 -7.14
C THR A 499 -17.41 18.51 -6.27
N ALA A 500 -18.09 18.49 -5.12
CA ALA A 500 -18.07 19.55 -4.11
C ALA A 500 -16.70 19.79 -3.45
N THR A 501 -15.67 19.01 -3.75
CA THR A 501 -14.41 18.90 -2.99
C THR A 501 -13.37 20.00 -3.21
N SER A 502 -13.56 20.94 -4.15
CA SER A 502 -12.54 21.96 -4.46
C SER A 502 -12.77 23.36 -3.86
N TRP A 503 -13.87 23.60 -3.13
CA TRP A 503 -14.26 24.94 -2.66
C TRP A 503 -14.43 25.00 -1.13
N TRP A 504 -13.42 24.58 -0.37
CA TRP A 504 -13.58 24.27 1.08
C TRP A 504 -13.06 25.29 2.08
N GLN A 505 -12.48 26.43 1.67
CA GLN A 505 -11.84 27.33 2.63
C GLN A 505 -12.41 28.76 2.70
N GLY A 506 -13.31 29.16 1.79
CA GLY A 506 -13.85 30.53 1.77
C GLY A 506 -15.24 30.73 2.40
N ASP A 507 -16.24 29.90 2.04
CA ASP A 507 -17.64 30.38 2.09
C ASP A 507 -18.69 29.34 2.54
N ARG A 508 -18.38 28.59 3.61
CA ARG A 508 -19.24 27.49 4.07
C ARG A 508 -20.62 27.93 4.59
N GLU A 509 -20.71 29.11 5.22
CA GLU A 509 -21.99 29.67 5.68
C GLU A 509 -22.86 30.21 4.54
N HIS A 510 -22.26 30.85 3.54
CA HIS A 510 -22.98 31.28 2.34
C HIS A 510 -23.57 30.07 1.59
N TYR A 511 -22.81 28.99 1.47
CA TYR A 511 -23.28 27.75 0.84
C TYR A 511 -24.48 27.14 1.59
N ARG A 512 -24.40 27.05 2.92
CA ARG A 512 -25.52 26.57 3.77
C ARG A 512 -26.75 27.46 3.65
N THR A 513 -26.57 28.77 3.51
CA THR A 513 -27.67 29.73 3.39
C THR A 513 -28.38 29.57 2.04
N ALA A 514 -27.64 29.40 0.95
CA ALA A 514 -28.21 29.12 -0.37
C ALA A 514 -28.92 27.75 -0.42
N GLN A 515 -28.36 26.71 0.20
CA GLN A 515 -29.03 25.41 0.32
C GLN A 515 -30.35 25.51 1.08
N ARG A 516 -30.37 26.22 2.21
CA ARG A 516 -31.59 26.50 2.97
C ARG A 516 -32.63 27.24 2.15
N HIS A 517 -32.21 28.23 1.36
CA HIS A 517 -33.11 28.98 0.49
C HIS A 517 -33.77 28.08 -0.57
N LEU A 518 -32.97 27.23 -1.25
CA LEU A 518 -33.49 26.30 -2.26
C LEU A 518 -34.43 25.25 -1.67
N LEU A 519 -34.10 24.70 -0.50
CA LEU A 519 -35.00 23.79 0.22
C LEU A 519 -36.30 24.51 0.64
N GLY A 520 -36.20 25.77 1.09
CA GLY A 520 -37.36 26.60 1.43
C GLY A 520 -38.28 26.91 0.24
N GLN A 521 -37.75 26.97 -0.98
CA GLN A 521 -38.59 27.09 -2.18
C GLN A 521 -39.37 25.80 -2.48
N LEU A 522 -38.75 24.63 -2.26
CA LEU A 522 -39.41 23.34 -2.46
C LEU A 522 -40.53 23.11 -1.45
N ASP A 523 -40.29 23.53 -0.22
CA ASP A 523 -41.22 23.51 0.91
C ASP A 523 -42.53 24.28 0.62
N HIS A 524 -42.52 25.27 -0.29
CA HIS A 524 -43.72 26.02 -0.67
C HIS A 524 -44.66 25.23 -1.61
N HIS A 525 -44.11 24.24 -2.32
CA HIS A 525 -44.85 23.48 -3.34
C HIS A 525 -45.13 22.02 -2.95
N HIS A 526 -44.40 21.50 -1.96
CA HIS A 526 -44.45 20.08 -1.56
C HIS A 526 -44.60 19.95 -0.05
N ASP A 527 -45.49 19.05 0.37
CA ASP A 527 -45.71 18.72 1.79
C ASP A 527 -44.60 17.83 2.36
N VAL A 528 -43.97 17.02 1.49
CA VAL A 528 -42.89 16.10 1.84
C VAL A 528 -41.76 16.19 0.81
N VAL A 529 -40.54 16.43 1.30
CA VAL A 529 -39.32 16.48 0.49
C VAL A 529 -38.41 15.33 0.90
N ILE A 530 -38.20 14.37 0.00
CA ILE A 530 -37.34 13.21 0.24
C ILE A 530 -35.97 13.45 -0.40
N LEU A 531 -34.98 13.69 0.44
CA LEU A 531 -33.58 13.79 0.05
C LEU A 531 -32.96 12.39 0.06
N HIS A 532 -32.22 12.02 -0.98
CA HIS A 532 -31.50 10.75 -0.99
C HIS A 532 -30.01 10.93 -1.24
N ALA A 533 -29.20 10.23 -0.44
CA ALA A 533 -27.75 10.23 -0.55
C ALA A 533 -27.26 8.91 -1.18
N GLY A 534 -26.82 9.01 -2.44
CA GLY A 534 -26.17 7.92 -3.15
C GLY A 534 -24.70 7.72 -2.74
N PRO A 535 -24.01 6.71 -3.30
CA PRO A 535 -22.59 6.45 -3.00
C PRO A 535 -21.65 7.59 -3.42
N SER A 536 -22.11 8.52 -4.26
CA SER A 536 -21.39 9.71 -4.72
C SER A 536 -21.55 10.93 -3.80
N SER A 537 -22.40 10.87 -2.77
CA SER A 537 -22.62 11.98 -1.85
C SER A 537 -21.47 12.15 -0.86
N SER A 538 -20.95 13.37 -0.73
CA SER A 538 -19.87 13.69 0.22
C SER A 538 -20.37 13.61 1.68
N PRO A 539 -19.62 12.97 2.60
CA PRO A 539 -19.96 12.94 4.03
C PRO A 539 -20.14 14.33 4.65
N ASP A 540 -19.39 15.32 4.17
CA ASP A 540 -19.45 16.69 4.67
C ASP A 540 -20.73 17.41 4.23
N THR A 541 -21.22 17.15 3.02
CA THR A 541 -22.49 17.66 2.52
C THR A 541 -23.66 17.07 3.31
N ILE A 542 -23.61 15.75 3.58
CA ILE A 542 -24.63 15.09 4.40
C ILE A 542 -24.67 15.74 5.78
N ARG A 543 -23.50 15.93 6.41
CA ARG A 543 -23.39 16.60 7.70
C ARG A 543 -23.99 18.01 7.71
N ASP A 544 -23.77 18.79 6.65
CA ASP A 544 -24.29 20.15 6.53
C ASP A 544 -25.82 20.20 6.29
N LEU A 545 -26.42 19.12 5.75
CA LEU A 545 -27.86 18.99 5.55
C LEU A 545 -28.63 18.51 6.79
N LEU A 546 -28.00 17.74 7.69
CA LEU A 546 -28.64 17.20 8.90
C LEU A 546 -29.44 18.20 9.77
N PRO A 547 -29.04 19.49 9.92
CA PRO A 547 -29.84 20.47 10.67
C PRO A 547 -31.23 20.70 10.08
N GLU A 548 -31.38 20.51 8.78
CA GLU A 548 -32.57 20.79 8.00
C GLU A 548 -33.51 19.57 7.88
N ILE A 549 -33.09 18.41 8.40
CA ILE A 549 -33.80 17.14 8.27
C ILE A 549 -34.69 16.89 9.48
N GLY A 550 -35.98 16.63 9.24
CA GLY A 550 -36.96 16.28 10.28
C GLY A 550 -37.00 14.78 10.58
N ARG A 551 -36.77 13.92 9.57
CA ARG A 551 -36.72 12.45 9.73
C ARG A 551 -35.61 11.81 8.91
N LEU A 552 -35.04 10.73 9.46
CA LEU A 552 -33.97 9.97 8.82
C LEU A 552 -34.42 8.53 8.55
N ILE A 553 -34.16 8.04 7.34
CA ILE A 553 -34.34 6.65 6.94
C ILE A 553 -32.96 6.06 6.64
N LEU A 554 -32.58 5.02 7.34
CA LEU A 554 -31.32 4.30 7.12
C LEU A 554 -31.59 3.05 6.30
N VAL A 555 -30.93 2.94 5.15
CA VAL A 555 -31.09 1.79 4.25
C VAL A 555 -29.86 0.91 4.31
N THR A 556 -30.06 -0.39 4.56
CA THR A 556 -28.94 -1.34 4.72
C THR A 556 -29.31 -2.74 4.21
N PRO A 557 -28.36 -3.49 3.60
CA PRO A 557 -28.58 -4.90 3.28
C PRO A 557 -28.56 -5.77 4.54
N VAL A 558 -29.30 -6.88 4.54
CA VAL A 558 -29.39 -7.83 5.66
C VAL A 558 -28.03 -8.29 6.21
N ALA A 559 -27.07 -8.57 5.32
CA ALA A 559 -25.79 -9.19 5.67
C ALA A 559 -24.94 -8.40 6.68
N ASP A 560 -25.08 -7.05 6.70
CA ASP A 560 -24.27 -6.17 7.55
C ASP A 560 -25.11 -5.09 8.28
N ALA A 561 -26.42 -5.33 8.42
CA ALA A 561 -27.36 -4.36 8.99
C ALA A 561 -26.94 -3.87 10.38
N ALA A 562 -26.60 -4.80 11.28
CA ALA A 562 -26.29 -4.47 12.67
C ALA A 562 -25.06 -3.57 12.84
N HIS A 563 -24.00 -3.80 12.06
CA HIS A 563 -22.75 -3.06 12.20
C HIS A 563 -22.86 -1.64 11.63
N HIS A 564 -23.40 -1.49 10.42
CA HIS A 564 -23.46 -0.19 9.76
C HIS A 564 -24.54 0.72 10.33
N VAL A 565 -25.68 0.17 10.75
CA VAL A 565 -26.73 0.95 11.44
C VAL A 565 -26.19 1.46 12.77
N ALA A 566 -25.59 0.59 13.59
CA ALA A 566 -25.02 1.02 14.86
C ALA A 566 -23.92 2.08 14.68
N ALA A 567 -23.04 1.93 13.69
CA ALA A 567 -22.02 2.93 13.39
C ALA A 567 -22.62 4.28 12.99
N THR A 568 -23.68 4.28 12.17
CA THR A 568 -24.34 5.51 11.68
C THR A 568 -25.13 6.20 12.79
N LEU A 569 -25.92 5.45 13.58
CA LEU A 569 -26.65 5.99 14.72
C LEU A 569 -25.72 6.54 15.80
N ASN A 570 -24.62 5.82 16.08
CA ASN A 570 -23.59 6.33 16.99
C ASN A 570 -23.04 7.64 16.44
N TRP A 571 -22.60 7.70 15.18
CA TRP A 571 -22.08 8.93 14.59
C TRP A 571 -23.08 10.10 14.69
N LEU A 572 -24.38 9.89 14.49
CA LEU A 572 -25.40 10.94 14.68
C LEU A 572 -25.48 11.41 16.13
N ALA A 573 -25.48 10.48 17.09
CA ALA A 573 -25.47 10.82 18.51
C ALA A 573 -24.20 11.60 18.90
N HIS A 574 -23.03 11.24 18.35
CA HIS A 574 -21.76 11.96 18.57
C HIS A 574 -21.80 13.41 18.06
N ASN A 575 -22.62 13.70 17.04
CA ASN A 575 -22.75 15.03 16.43
C ASN A 575 -23.96 15.83 16.97
N GLY A 576 -24.46 15.49 18.17
CA GLY A 576 -25.56 16.23 18.82
C GLY A 576 -26.93 16.00 18.19
N ARG A 577 -27.11 14.94 17.39
CA ARG A 577 -28.35 14.60 16.68
C ARG A 577 -29.06 13.39 17.30
N THR A 578 -29.05 13.27 18.63
CA THR A 578 -29.66 12.15 19.35
C THR A 578 -31.17 12.02 19.09
N ALA A 579 -31.89 13.14 19.02
CA ALA A 579 -33.32 13.14 18.70
C ALA A 579 -33.60 12.62 17.26
N LEU A 580 -32.73 12.95 16.29
CA LEU A 580 -32.84 12.43 14.93
C LEU A 580 -32.49 10.94 14.85
N ALA A 581 -31.50 10.50 15.64
CA ALA A 581 -31.11 9.09 15.73
C ALA A 581 -32.23 8.22 16.38
N GLN A 582 -32.91 8.73 17.41
CA GLN A 582 -34.04 8.04 18.04
C GLN A 582 -35.26 7.92 17.11
N ARG A 583 -35.45 8.90 16.22
CA ARG A 583 -36.55 8.95 15.24
C ARG A 583 -36.19 8.30 13.91
N ALA A 584 -35.01 7.66 13.82
CA ALA A 584 -34.56 7.03 12.59
C ALA A 584 -35.35 5.73 12.34
N VAL A 585 -35.84 5.56 11.12
CA VAL A 585 -36.46 4.32 10.65
C VAL A 585 -35.43 3.55 9.84
N ILE A 586 -35.29 2.25 10.08
CA ILE A 586 -34.30 1.43 9.37
C ILE A 586 -35.02 0.52 8.38
N ALA A 587 -34.69 0.67 7.10
CA ALA A 587 -35.13 -0.24 6.04
C ALA A 587 -34.05 -1.29 5.80
N VAL A 588 -34.34 -2.55 6.13
CA VAL A 588 -33.42 -3.67 5.89
C VAL A 588 -33.83 -4.35 4.60
N ILE A 589 -33.03 -4.19 3.55
CA ILE A 589 -33.33 -4.70 2.20
C ILE A 589 -32.78 -6.11 2.02
N GLY A 590 -33.59 -6.98 1.42
CA GLY A 590 -33.22 -8.34 1.03
C GLY A 590 -33.55 -9.38 2.10
N THR A 591 -34.54 -9.12 2.95
CA THR A 591 -34.99 -10.09 3.96
C THR A 591 -35.66 -11.28 3.32
N THR A 592 -35.36 -12.48 3.80
CA THR A 592 -36.12 -13.68 3.41
C THR A 592 -37.35 -13.82 4.30
N PRO A 593 -38.47 -14.40 3.79
CA PRO A 593 -39.70 -14.59 4.57
C PRO A 593 -39.53 -15.48 5.81
N ASP A 594 -38.51 -16.36 5.83
CA ASP A 594 -38.21 -17.25 6.95
C ASP A 594 -37.44 -16.51 8.06
N ALA A 595 -38.15 -16.14 9.12
CA ALA A 595 -37.63 -15.40 10.27
C ALA A 595 -36.40 -16.02 10.96
N GLY A 596 -36.12 -17.31 10.76
CA GLY A 596 -35.00 -18.03 11.38
C GLY A 596 -33.62 -17.75 10.77
N HIS A 597 -33.53 -17.13 9.58
CA HIS A 597 -32.26 -16.87 8.89
C HIS A 597 -31.81 -15.39 8.90
N ASN A 598 -32.63 -14.48 9.43
CA ASN A 598 -32.31 -13.06 9.48
C ASN A 598 -31.58 -12.72 10.81
N PRO A 599 -30.47 -11.97 10.79
CA PRO A 599 -29.78 -11.51 12.00
C PRO A 599 -30.70 -10.61 12.85
N PRO A 600 -30.47 -10.52 14.17
CA PRO A 600 -31.29 -9.69 15.06
C PRO A 600 -31.29 -8.23 14.58
N LEU A 601 -32.49 -7.67 14.45
CA LEU A 601 -32.70 -6.34 13.91
C LEU A 601 -32.16 -5.28 14.90
N PRO A 602 -31.38 -4.29 14.44
CA PRO A 602 -30.60 -3.43 15.32
C PRO A 602 -31.41 -2.34 16.04
N HIS A 603 -32.69 -2.14 15.72
CA HIS A 603 -33.48 -1.01 16.22
C HIS A 603 -34.99 -1.35 16.28
N PRO A 604 -35.75 -0.82 17.25
CA PRO A 604 -37.19 -1.10 17.38
C PRO A 604 -38.03 -0.65 16.17
N ALA A 605 -37.64 0.45 15.49
CA ALA A 605 -38.28 0.94 14.27
C ALA A 605 -37.61 0.39 12.99
N THR A 606 -37.50 -0.94 12.88
CA THR A 606 -36.93 -1.60 11.69
C THR A 606 -38.03 -2.19 10.82
N VAL A 607 -38.03 -1.84 9.54
CA VAL A 607 -38.94 -2.37 8.52
C VAL A 607 -38.17 -3.34 7.61
N PRO A 608 -38.50 -4.65 7.63
CA PRO A 608 -37.92 -5.62 6.72
C PRO A 608 -38.51 -5.45 5.33
N VAL A 609 -37.66 -5.22 4.33
CA VAL A 609 -38.06 -5.15 2.91
C VAL A 609 -37.62 -6.45 2.24
N PRO A 610 -38.55 -7.32 1.82
CA PRO A 610 -38.24 -8.56 1.15
C PRO A 610 -37.37 -8.36 -0.09
N TRP A 611 -36.59 -9.38 -0.45
CA TRP A 611 -35.88 -9.33 -1.73
C TRP A 611 -36.90 -9.32 -2.89
N ASP A 612 -36.71 -8.39 -3.82
CA ASP A 612 -37.52 -8.23 -5.03
C ASP A 612 -36.62 -7.90 -6.21
N SER A 613 -36.68 -8.71 -7.27
CA SER A 613 -35.90 -8.54 -8.49
C SER A 613 -36.10 -7.19 -9.16
N VAL A 614 -37.28 -6.57 -9.01
CA VAL A 614 -37.61 -5.28 -9.62
C VAL A 614 -36.86 -4.14 -8.92
N LEU A 615 -36.67 -4.22 -7.59
CA LEU A 615 -35.86 -3.25 -6.84
C LEU A 615 -34.36 -3.34 -7.14
N GLU A 616 -33.88 -4.51 -7.57
CA GLU A 616 -32.48 -4.74 -7.93
C GLU A 616 -32.15 -4.28 -9.35
N LEU A 617 -33.10 -4.44 -10.28
CA LEU A 617 -32.89 -4.17 -11.72
C LEU A 617 -33.31 -2.76 -12.15
N GLU A 618 -34.25 -2.12 -11.46
CA GLU A 618 -34.82 -0.83 -11.85
C GLU A 618 -34.53 0.27 -10.82
N GLU A 619 -34.02 1.42 -11.28
CA GLU A 619 -33.75 2.58 -10.42
C GLU A 619 -35.00 3.41 -10.11
N ASN A 620 -36.09 3.22 -10.85
CA ASN A 620 -37.39 3.86 -10.65
C ASN A 620 -38.54 2.88 -10.94
N PRO A 621 -38.75 1.88 -10.07
CA PRO A 621 -39.74 0.84 -10.29
C PRO A 621 -41.15 1.41 -10.12
N SER A 622 -42.11 0.94 -10.93
CA SER A 622 -43.54 1.23 -10.74
C SER A 622 -44.13 0.33 -9.66
N LEU A 623 -44.94 0.88 -8.75
CA LEU A 623 -45.56 0.14 -7.64
C LEU A 623 -46.32 -1.14 -8.09
N ASP A 624 -46.94 -1.11 -9.27
CA ASP A 624 -47.73 -2.22 -9.81
C ASP A 624 -46.90 -3.47 -10.14
N ARG A 625 -45.60 -3.30 -10.39
CA ARG A 625 -44.66 -4.37 -10.75
C ARG A 625 -43.94 -4.98 -9.55
N LEU A 626 -44.01 -4.34 -8.38
CA LEU A 626 -43.47 -4.89 -7.14
C LEU A 626 -44.32 -6.05 -6.63
N ALA A 627 -43.68 -7.04 -6.02
CA ALA A 627 -44.39 -8.13 -5.36
C ALA A 627 -45.31 -7.58 -4.24
N PRO A 628 -46.47 -8.22 -3.97
CA PRO A 628 -47.42 -7.73 -2.96
C PRO A 628 -46.79 -7.53 -1.58
N THR A 629 -45.89 -8.43 -1.18
CA THR A 629 -45.14 -8.38 0.09
C THR A 629 -44.17 -7.20 0.13
N THR A 630 -43.51 -6.90 -0.98
CA THR A 630 -42.63 -5.73 -1.13
C THR A 630 -43.41 -4.43 -1.07
N ARG A 631 -44.58 -4.38 -1.73
CA ARG A 631 -45.48 -3.23 -1.70
C ARG A 631 -45.97 -2.94 -0.28
N GLN A 632 -46.40 -3.98 0.43
CA GLN A 632 -46.79 -3.87 1.83
C GLN A 632 -45.64 -3.34 2.70
N ALA A 633 -44.41 -3.82 2.51
CA ALA A 633 -43.25 -3.35 3.27
C ALA A 633 -42.96 -1.84 3.03
N PHE A 634 -43.19 -1.32 1.82
CA PHE A 634 -43.09 0.12 1.56
C PHE A 634 -44.26 0.92 2.15
N THR A 635 -45.47 0.34 2.21
CA THR A 635 -46.59 0.93 2.94
C THR A 635 -46.28 1.00 4.44
N ASP A 636 -45.74 -0.06 5.03
CA ASP A 636 -45.31 -0.10 6.43
C ASP A 636 -44.18 0.92 6.70
N LEU A 637 -43.24 1.06 5.76
CA LEU A 637 -42.19 2.08 5.80
C LEU A 637 -42.78 3.49 5.75
N ALA A 638 -43.75 3.74 4.87
CA ALA A 638 -44.46 5.01 4.78
C ALA A 638 -45.20 5.33 6.08
N THR A 639 -45.92 4.38 6.67
CA THR A 639 -46.60 4.55 7.96
C THR A 639 -45.61 4.85 9.08
N ALA A 640 -44.51 4.10 9.17
CA ALA A 640 -43.45 4.34 10.16
C ALA A 640 -42.81 5.73 10.01
N THR A 641 -42.74 6.26 8.79
CA THR A 641 -42.25 7.61 8.52
C THR A 641 -43.27 8.71 8.79
N GLN A 642 -44.54 8.39 9.02
CA GLN A 642 -45.59 9.37 9.36
C GLN A 642 -45.98 9.35 10.84
N THR A 643 -45.90 8.20 11.52
CA THR A 643 -46.20 8.09 12.96
C THR A 643 -45.20 8.91 13.78
N SER A 644 -45.68 9.91 14.55
CA SER A 644 -44.86 10.59 15.56
C SER A 644 -44.54 9.64 16.71
N PRO A 645 -43.33 9.70 17.31
CA PRO A 645 -43.07 9.01 18.57
C PRO A 645 -43.94 9.55 19.71
#